data_AF-A0A7X7N7C7-F1
#
_entry.id   AF-A0A7X7N7C7-F1
#
_cell.length_a   1.000
_cell.length_b   1.000
_cell.length_c   1.000
_cell.angle_alpha   90.00
_cell.angle_beta   90.00
_cell.angle_gamma   90.00
#
_symmetry.space_group_name_H-M   'P 1'
#
loop_
_entity.id
_entity.type
_entity.pdbx_description
1 polymer ?
#
loop_
_entity_poly.entity_id
_entity_poly.type
_entity_poly.pdbx_seq_one_letter_code
_entity_poly.pdbx_strand_id
1 'polypeptide(L)'
;MPKPIQKFLLAVMVILTALPTLAEWARIDLETPGLWQLKGVRREDFRSRQRGIPLRFVTTEHNGTATLDARNSHVGNFQHVGLLIFSHGKTIEDATTKLLVESSTDGKIFRLTPLPKTGQFIKDFEGGYVMHRFDLNIDSPQRFLRFKFNIQPKDYWRLQLAAVAIGDEPVGEIPLSKPQIVEARKLPPPGPIPEYNLQNESIVLNQFHARQLNSKEELDQTSFDDNWAMVELPDIHRNADHPGLNPCKIPTEQAYGFAYRAQISAQRNNDQRILLEMPPAGYVTTILVNKRIVKKYVETFLPQTIDITDYLQNNQPTELLIKTEEHLTSALAPDGKTLFPTSAMTRFTGGITKQPTLRQVQALRISDLAVSPLRGKLIIDATIVNQTGQPCEDKLDFRINDLNGKQIFQASMQFQVSDIKTIRHEFAVNDELALWDIGQPNLYVAQATLDSSPPFSVRFGYRFVEIVGTNIHLNGRPIRLKGPWAHRGEWMYKTRFHGKSLPPKELYQTLMTFGMNIGRLHCQPFPDDFYDAADEAGFLLIAETAVSHRPATQASLDHAVEFVRHLRNHPSIVIWSGSNEFEHWISPRPQATMDFLVNMQELIHENDPSRRPVQHSGFGDANGKLDLVNIHYPAEGAGIPTRLYWTRNPQQLLQRNYKHNITTFNPIGKKPILYGEELIPGLKDTSLHYGEPALRDFYAAKDGNESARDKAYRRLARIWTFHARAEREQNIAMISPNIFYIGLDSIFVQLLTKEFANAGAYPVFPQPVVIAGTTETRQFALFEDSGYPFEGTLAVKLDGATLITRKVNIPPCDVVLFPLELPIPHRDKPVNATLKTELRNLTGTLIHQDETTLRITPETPMPKSNQTIMALGDDKRFHDFASTCGFNVQRIDFPLPASASSTLIVLPDMPEERLLEHASDLARFVAGGGNLVVLERTWKSSFLPGQATFTSPDALTCQGFLRTKDHPILQSIDELELKYWNDDLTVATQSAIKTQRGTIIPIVDSDAHLQQMLLWEQRYGSGAIIVNHLHLLDNWKKLRQAGKLLNNILAYKHLPMQNSAEILGGNDDDFASHDLRPMTTGNKPANTLIVTGDAFQKWSLEHIVQKAEGFKNVIVFNPRQDILPKLAKALTGSVPDIMPTPPKGQLYFTDDQDIYKGITTADLQWGSTYSPTFTFITGNEWASSINGGRDAIWKSSDRHIIFLNLPFDRDVPNPSKKAWFMARILNNLNCQVEENQP
;
A
#
# COMPACT_ATOMS: atom_id res chain seq x y z
N MET A 1 -12.96 32.97 46.10
CA MET A 1 -12.79 33.60 44.78
C MET A 1 -12.04 32.65 43.85
N PRO A 2 -12.43 32.53 42.57
CA PRO A 2 -11.91 31.50 41.68
C PRO A 2 -10.51 31.83 41.13
N LYS A 3 -9.87 30.75 40.63
CA LYS A 3 -8.49 30.62 40.13
C LYS A 3 -8.14 31.23 38.74
N PRO A 4 -8.88 32.13 38.04
CA PRO A 4 -8.41 32.65 36.75
C PRO A 4 -7.38 33.79 36.80
N ILE A 5 -6.99 34.34 37.96
CA ILE A 5 -6.15 35.56 38.02
C ILE A 5 -4.64 35.30 38.19
N GLN A 6 -4.19 34.06 38.43
CA GLN A 6 -2.74 33.75 38.49
C GLN A 6 -2.11 33.29 37.17
N LYS A 7 -2.91 32.98 36.13
CA LYS A 7 -2.38 32.56 34.81
C LYS A 7 -2.12 33.70 33.83
N PHE A 8 -2.34 34.96 34.24
CA PHE A 8 -2.15 36.14 33.38
C PHE A 8 -0.83 36.88 33.64
N LEU A 9 0.00 36.44 34.60
CA LEU A 9 1.27 37.10 34.95
C LEU A 9 2.53 36.25 34.71
N LEU A 10 2.43 35.11 33.99
CA LEU A 10 3.60 34.26 33.68
C LEU A 10 3.76 33.92 32.18
N ALA A 11 3.10 34.67 31.29
CA ALA A 11 3.19 34.46 29.84
C ALA A 11 3.80 35.64 29.07
N VAL A 12 4.33 36.65 29.75
CA VAL A 12 5.01 37.79 29.10
C VAL A 12 6.27 38.12 29.88
N MET A 13 7.37 37.43 29.58
CA MET A 13 8.70 38.01 29.41
C MET A 13 9.72 36.93 28.97
N VAL A 14 10.09 37.02 27.68
CA VAL A 14 11.47 36.92 27.14
C VAL A 14 12.19 35.57 27.31
N ILE A 15 12.34 34.75 26.25
CA ILE A 15 13.43 34.81 25.25
C ILE A 15 14.83 34.50 25.86
N LEU A 16 15.46 33.45 25.31
CA LEU A 16 16.89 33.11 25.23
C LEU A 16 17.60 32.28 26.35
N THR A 17 18.14 31.15 25.85
CA THR A 17 19.46 30.53 26.10
C THR A 17 19.70 29.51 27.25
N ALA A 18 19.91 28.26 26.79
CA ALA A 18 21.01 27.32 27.10
C ALA A 18 21.19 26.66 28.50
N LEU A 19 20.86 25.34 28.57
CA LEU A 19 21.61 24.12 29.01
C LEU A 19 22.73 24.24 30.10
N PRO A 20 23.24 23.12 30.70
CA PRO A 20 22.65 21.89 31.28
C PRO A 20 23.38 21.39 32.58
N THR A 21 22.88 20.34 33.27
CA THR A 21 23.55 19.18 33.99
C THR A 21 22.63 18.63 35.11
N LEU A 22 22.11 17.39 35.04
CA LEU A 22 22.63 16.10 35.58
C LEU A 22 22.86 16.12 37.11
N ALA A 23 22.33 15.20 37.92
CA ALA A 23 22.70 13.78 37.91
C ALA A 23 21.66 12.80 38.51
N GLU A 24 21.85 11.54 38.13
CA GLU A 24 21.18 10.31 38.55
C GLU A 24 21.58 9.82 39.96
N TRP A 25 20.67 9.04 40.55
CA TRP A 25 20.85 7.80 41.32
C TRP A 25 21.95 7.75 42.40
N ALA A 26 21.54 7.60 43.66
CA ALA A 26 21.93 6.44 44.47
C ALA A 26 21.19 6.40 45.82
N ARG A 27 20.96 5.16 46.28
CA ARG A 27 20.85 4.79 47.69
C ARG A 27 21.83 5.59 48.54
N ILE A 28 21.32 6.18 49.60
CA ILE A 28 22.08 6.48 50.81
C ILE A 28 22.10 5.17 51.61
N ASP A 29 23.25 4.51 51.61
CA ASP A 29 23.96 4.26 52.86
C ASP A 29 25.27 5.07 52.81
N LEU A 30 25.39 5.90 53.85
CA LEU A 30 26.45 6.76 54.40
C LEU A 30 27.91 6.78 53.87
N GLU A 31 28.46 8.01 53.94
CA GLU A 31 29.83 8.43 54.34
C GLU A 31 30.90 8.95 53.30
N THR A 32 30.93 10.30 53.16
CA THR A 32 32.09 11.26 53.25
C THR A 32 33.23 11.32 52.18
N PRO A 33 34.03 12.44 52.06
CA PRO A 33 34.15 13.25 50.83
C PRO A 33 35.59 13.52 50.28
N GLY A 34 35.72 13.97 49.00
CA GLY A 34 36.99 14.51 48.48
C GLY A 34 37.02 15.02 47.02
N LEU A 35 37.04 16.36 46.87
CA LEU A 35 37.65 17.26 45.85
C LEU A 35 37.74 16.95 44.31
N TRP A 36 36.99 17.76 43.54
CA TRP A 36 37.27 18.55 42.30
C TRP A 36 38.15 18.02 41.13
N GLN A 37 37.59 17.99 39.89
CA GLN A 37 37.86 18.95 38.77
C GLN A 37 37.08 18.62 37.47
N LEU A 38 36.68 19.67 36.73
CA LEU A 38 35.81 19.70 35.55
C LEU A 38 36.60 19.96 34.24
N LYS A 39 36.35 19.20 33.16
CA LYS A 39 36.62 19.58 31.74
C LYS A 39 35.56 18.97 30.81
N GLY A 40 35.08 19.75 29.83
CA GLY A 40 33.77 19.60 29.17
C GLY A 40 33.64 18.68 27.94
N VAL A 41 32.37 18.45 27.55
CA VAL A 41 31.92 17.62 26.41
C VAL A 41 30.89 18.39 25.56
N ARG A 42 30.94 18.14 24.25
CA ARG A 42 30.22 18.81 23.14
C ARG A 42 28.79 18.30 22.94
N ARG A 43 28.04 19.02 22.10
CA ARG A 43 26.59 19.06 22.00
C ARG A 43 26.07 18.25 20.80
N GLU A 44 26.13 16.93 20.86
CA GLU A 44 25.52 16.02 19.87
C GLU A 44 25.07 14.74 20.61
N ASP A 45 23.80 14.66 21.06
CA ASP A 45 23.11 13.40 21.43
C ASP A 45 21.66 13.62 21.95
N PHE A 46 20.82 14.39 21.23
CA PHE A 46 19.37 14.39 21.45
C PHE A 46 18.59 14.45 20.13
N ARG A 47 18.08 13.30 19.68
CA ARG A 47 16.96 13.21 18.72
C ARG A 47 15.89 12.27 19.27
N SER A 48 14.81 12.85 19.79
CA SER A 48 13.56 12.14 20.08
C SER A 48 12.79 11.90 18.77
N ARG A 49 12.48 10.64 18.46
CA ARG A 49 11.52 10.27 17.41
C ARG A 49 10.12 10.20 18.02
N GLN A 50 9.38 11.31 18.03
CA GLN A 50 7.92 11.25 18.16
C GLN A 50 7.32 10.88 16.81
N ARG A 51 6.77 9.67 16.70
CA ARG A 51 5.98 9.22 15.55
C ARG A 51 4.67 10.01 15.52
N GLY A 52 4.41 10.68 14.39
CA GLY A 52 3.15 11.36 14.13
C GLY A 52 1.97 10.38 14.10
N ILE A 53 0.87 10.80 14.73
CA ILE A 53 -0.46 10.20 14.64
C ILE A 53 -0.97 10.43 13.20
N PRO A 54 -1.45 9.41 12.46
CA PRO A 54 -2.06 9.62 11.16
C PRO A 54 -3.48 10.19 11.33
N LEU A 55 -3.67 11.46 10.97
CA LEU A 55 -5.01 12.02 10.70
C LEU A 55 -5.53 11.39 9.40
N ARG A 56 -6.54 10.52 9.48
CA ARG A 56 -7.30 10.03 8.31
C ARG A 56 -8.69 10.65 8.29
N PHE A 57 -9.01 11.23 7.14
CA PHE A 57 -10.33 11.75 6.76
C PHE A 57 -11.30 10.60 6.45
N VAL A 58 -12.54 10.70 6.95
CA VAL A 58 -13.65 9.79 6.64
C VAL A 58 -14.46 10.42 5.51
N THR A 59 -14.61 9.70 4.39
CA THR A 59 -15.41 10.12 3.24
C THR A 59 -16.55 9.13 3.06
N THR A 60 -17.78 9.55 3.35
CA THR A 60 -19.00 8.80 3.01
C THR A 60 -19.53 9.32 1.68
N GLU A 61 -19.42 8.54 0.60
CA GLU A 61 -20.13 8.79 -0.67
C GLU A 61 -21.15 7.67 -0.91
N HIS A 62 -22.44 8.02 -0.84
CA HIS A 62 -23.52 7.28 -1.48
C HIS A 62 -23.70 7.82 -2.90
N ASN A 63 -23.47 7.00 -3.91
CA ASN A 63 -23.65 7.34 -5.33
C ASN A 63 -25.13 7.37 -5.73
N GLY A 64 -25.50 8.39 -6.49
CA GLY A 64 -26.72 8.40 -7.31
C GLY A 64 -26.50 9.23 -8.57
N THR A 65 -26.00 8.62 -9.65
CA THR A 65 -26.05 9.19 -11.00
C THR A 65 -26.79 8.20 -11.91
N ALA A 66 -28.03 8.53 -12.26
CA ALA A 66 -28.80 7.85 -13.29
C ALA A 66 -28.39 8.40 -14.66
N THR A 67 -28.05 7.52 -15.61
CA THR A 67 -27.96 7.84 -17.03
C THR A 67 -29.34 7.63 -17.64
N LEU A 68 -29.90 8.64 -18.32
CA LEU A 68 -31.14 8.48 -19.09
C LEU A 68 -30.93 8.99 -20.52
N ASP A 69 -31.23 8.10 -21.46
CA ASP A 69 -31.18 8.23 -22.90
C ASP A 69 -32.17 9.30 -23.39
N ALA A 70 -31.76 10.09 -24.38
CA ALA A 70 -32.46 11.27 -24.84
C ALA A 70 -33.43 10.93 -25.98
N ARG A 71 -34.74 11.16 -25.77
CA ARG A 71 -35.70 11.44 -26.86
C ARG A 71 -36.98 12.11 -26.35
N ASN A 72 -37.28 13.27 -26.95
CA ASN A 72 -38.56 13.99 -27.08
C ASN A 72 -39.18 14.75 -25.87
N SER A 73 -38.94 16.08 -25.92
CA SER A 73 -39.85 17.21 -25.70
C SER A 73 -41.11 17.06 -24.82
N HIS A 74 -41.10 17.71 -23.66
CA HIS A 74 -42.21 18.54 -23.16
C HIS A 74 -41.67 19.64 -22.22
N VAL A 75 -42.15 20.87 -22.40
CA VAL A 75 -41.79 22.06 -21.62
C VAL A 75 -42.61 22.07 -20.32
N GLY A 76 -41.94 22.01 -19.17
CA GLY A 76 -42.54 22.18 -17.84
C GLY A 76 -41.74 23.16 -16.99
N ASN A 77 -42.42 23.93 -16.13
CA ASN A 77 -41.82 24.95 -15.27
C ASN A 77 -40.84 24.34 -14.26
N PHE A 78 -39.64 24.92 -14.14
CA PHE A 78 -38.58 24.49 -13.22
C PHE A 78 -38.61 25.31 -11.92
N GLN A 79 -38.27 24.70 -10.77
CA GLN A 79 -37.97 25.42 -9.53
C GLN A 79 -36.46 25.45 -9.30
N HIS A 80 -35.91 26.61 -8.92
CA HIS A 80 -34.47 26.76 -8.68
C HIS A 80 -34.11 26.29 -7.27
N VAL A 81 -33.48 25.12 -7.15
CA VAL A 81 -32.84 24.65 -5.90
C VAL A 81 -31.33 24.73 -6.10
N GLY A 82 -30.68 25.71 -5.46
CA GLY A 82 -29.23 25.88 -5.56
C GLY A 82 -28.48 24.86 -4.71
N LEU A 83 -27.95 23.80 -5.32
CA LEU A 83 -26.99 22.90 -4.67
C LEU A 83 -25.58 23.18 -5.22
N LEU A 84 -24.68 23.69 -4.38
CA LEU A 84 -23.26 23.83 -4.71
C LEU A 84 -22.53 22.53 -4.36
N ILE A 85 -22.09 21.79 -5.38
CA ILE A 85 -21.31 20.57 -5.21
C ILE A 85 -19.82 20.95 -5.09
N PHE A 86 -19.18 20.57 -3.98
CA PHE A 86 -17.72 20.66 -3.83
C PHE A 86 -17.10 19.28 -4.00
N SER A 87 -16.11 19.14 -4.89
CA SER A 87 -15.32 17.91 -5.00
C SER A 87 -14.30 17.81 -3.87
N HIS A 88 -14.14 16.62 -3.33
CA HIS A 88 -13.28 16.28 -2.19
C HIS A 88 -11.84 16.85 -2.28
N GLY A 89 -11.39 17.53 -1.23
CA GLY A 89 -9.96 17.67 -0.92
C GLY A 89 -9.23 18.98 -1.28
N LYS A 90 -9.90 20.12 -1.46
CA LYS A 90 -9.23 21.44 -1.61
C LYS A 90 -9.86 22.54 -0.76
N THR A 91 -9.04 23.50 -0.32
CA THR A 91 -9.47 24.75 0.33
C THR A 91 -10.48 25.50 -0.55
N ILE A 92 -11.36 26.29 0.08
CA ILE A 92 -12.54 26.95 -0.50
C ILE A 92 -12.25 27.78 -1.78
N GLU A 93 -11.00 28.14 -2.03
CA GLU A 93 -10.59 29.00 -3.16
C GLU A 93 -10.50 28.28 -4.52
N ASP A 94 -10.43 26.94 -4.57
CA ASP A 94 -9.99 26.20 -5.78
C ASP A 94 -11.09 25.41 -6.55
N ALA A 95 -12.37 25.58 -6.23
CA ALA A 95 -13.47 24.85 -6.89
C ALA A 95 -13.82 25.44 -8.28
N THR A 96 -13.37 24.78 -9.35
CA THR A 96 -13.44 25.30 -10.74
C THR A 96 -14.74 25.04 -11.52
N THR A 97 -15.72 24.31 -10.98
CA THR A 97 -16.99 24.09 -11.69
C THR A 97 -18.16 24.27 -10.74
N LYS A 98 -18.85 25.41 -10.83
CA LYS A 98 -20.07 25.70 -10.09
C LYS A 98 -21.24 25.46 -11.05
N LEU A 99 -21.99 24.39 -10.83
CA LEU A 99 -23.19 24.06 -11.62
C LEU A 99 -24.42 24.33 -10.76
N LEU A 100 -25.40 25.03 -11.31
CA LEU A 100 -26.75 25.11 -10.76
C LEU A 100 -27.53 23.88 -11.28
N VAL A 101 -28.09 23.09 -10.38
CA VAL A 101 -28.97 21.97 -10.74
C VAL A 101 -30.41 22.46 -10.67
N GLU A 102 -31.09 22.51 -11.80
CA GLU A 102 -32.50 22.88 -11.87
C GLU A 102 -33.31 21.60 -12.01
N SER A 103 -34.19 21.30 -11.05
CA SER A 103 -35.11 20.18 -11.19
C SER A 103 -36.44 20.67 -11.74
N SER A 104 -37.05 19.85 -12.59
CA SER A 104 -38.48 19.99 -12.87
C SER A 104 -39.26 19.91 -11.55
N THR A 105 -40.44 20.52 -11.50
CA THR A 105 -41.32 20.54 -10.32
C THR A 105 -41.72 19.14 -9.83
N ASP A 106 -41.61 18.11 -10.68
CA ASP A 106 -41.85 16.71 -10.33
C ASP A 106 -40.59 15.93 -9.92
N GLY A 107 -39.42 16.56 -9.92
CA GLY A 107 -38.15 15.98 -9.45
C GLY A 107 -37.54 14.92 -10.37
N LYS A 108 -38.02 14.77 -11.61
CA LYS A 108 -37.60 13.68 -12.52
C LYS A 108 -36.60 14.10 -13.58
N ILE A 109 -36.55 15.40 -13.94
CA ILE A 109 -35.65 15.93 -14.96
C ILE A 109 -34.71 16.95 -14.31
N PHE A 110 -33.41 16.77 -14.48
CA PHE A 110 -32.39 17.65 -13.95
C PHE A 110 -31.64 18.35 -15.09
N ARG A 111 -31.55 19.68 -15.03
CA ARG A 111 -30.73 20.48 -15.94
C ARG A 111 -29.55 21.07 -15.17
N LEU A 112 -28.35 20.96 -15.75
CA LEU A 112 -27.12 21.50 -15.17
C LEU A 112 -26.71 22.77 -15.90
N THR A 113 -26.68 23.90 -15.19
CA THR A 113 -26.36 25.22 -15.76
C THR A 113 -25.07 25.79 -15.14
N PRO A 114 -23.99 26.06 -15.90
CA PRO A 114 -22.74 26.61 -15.37
C PRO A 114 -22.90 28.05 -14.86
N LEU A 115 -22.38 28.35 -13.66
CA LEU A 115 -22.40 29.69 -13.07
C LEU A 115 -21.18 30.55 -13.51
N PRO A 116 -21.35 31.87 -13.77
CA PRO A 116 -20.24 32.78 -14.09
C PRO A 116 -19.32 33.05 -12.88
N LYS A 117 -18.03 33.36 -13.13
CA LYS A 117 -16.93 33.37 -12.14
C LYS A 117 -16.79 34.63 -11.26
N THR A 118 -17.63 35.65 -11.35
CA THR A 118 -17.32 36.98 -10.77
C THR A 118 -18.10 37.31 -9.50
N GLY A 119 -17.44 37.33 -8.34
CA GLY A 119 -17.94 37.92 -7.09
C GLY A 119 -16.82 38.13 -6.07
N GLN A 120 -16.78 39.29 -5.39
CA GLN A 120 -15.78 39.67 -4.38
C GLN A 120 -16.26 39.43 -2.94
N PHE A 121 -15.34 39.07 -2.05
CA PHE A 121 -15.54 38.98 -0.60
C PHE A 121 -15.20 40.30 0.10
N ILE A 122 -16.03 40.74 1.04
CA ILE A 122 -15.68 41.83 1.98
C ILE A 122 -15.58 41.22 3.38
N LYS A 123 -14.45 41.44 4.05
CA LYS A 123 -14.15 40.92 5.40
C LYS A 123 -14.18 42.10 6.37
N ASP A 124 -15.08 42.10 7.34
CA ASP A 124 -15.06 43.07 8.43
C ASP A 124 -14.72 42.37 9.75
N PHE A 125 -13.79 42.95 10.50
CA PHE A 125 -13.11 42.34 11.64
C PHE A 125 -13.68 42.86 12.96
N GLU A 126 -14.99 42.72 13.18
CA GLU A 126 -15.58 42.77 14.51
C GLU A 126 -16.95 42.08 14.46
N GLY A 127 -17.01 40.81 14.89
CA GLY A 127 -18.28 40.06 15.03
C GLY A 127 -18.46 38.79 14.19
N GLY A 128 -17.52 38.39 13.33
CA GLY A 128 -17.48 37.02 12.77
C GLY A 128 -18.49 36.69 11.66
N TYR A 129 -18.84 37.62 10.79
CA TYR A 129 -19.71 37.39 9.62
C TYR A 129 -18.93 37.48 8.29
N VAL A 130 -19.36 36.73 7.26
CA VAL A 130 -18.91 36.90 5.87
C VAL A 130 -20.16 37.06 4.99
N MET A 131 -20.30 38.20 4.30
CA MET A 131 -21.39 38.41 3.34
C MET A 131 -20.90 38.21 1.91
N HIS A 132 -21.75 37.62 1.07
CA HIS A 132 -21.52 37.49 -0.37
C HIS A 132 -22.49 38.39 -1.12
N ARG A 133 -21.98 39.30 -1.95
CA ARG A 133 -22.81 40.16 -2.83
C ARG A 133 -22.74 39.63 -4.26
N PHE A 134 -23.87 39.49 -4.92
CA PHE A 134 -23.96 39.23 -6.37
C PHE A 134 -24.65 40.43 -7.01
N ASP A 135 -23.99 41.08 -7.97
CA ASP A 135 -24.68 42.01 -8.88
C ASP A 135 -25.08 41.19 -10.11
N LEU A 136 -26.35 40.76 -10.16
CA LEU A 136 -26.96 40.25 -11.39
C LEU A 136 -27.51 41.45 -12.16
N ASN A 137 -26.96 41.72 -13.34
CA ASN A 137 -27.45 42.80 -14.19
C ASN A 137 -28.70 42.32 -14.95
N ILE A 138 -29.74 43.19 -14.96
CA ILE A 138 -30.96 43.22 -15.79
C ILE A 138 -32.23 42.58 -15.16
N ASP A 139 -33.12 43.47 -14.71
CA ASP A 139 -34.60 43.39 -14.57
C ASP A 139 -35.28 42.31 -13.71
N SER A 140 -34.72 41.93 -12.55
CA SER A 140 -35.46 41.17 -11.52
C SER A 140 -35.22 41.70 -10.11
N PRO A 141 -36.22 41.66 -9.20
CA PRO A 141 -36.10 42.20 -7.84
C PRO A 141 -34.93 41.53 -7.11
N GLN A 142 -34.05 42.34 -6.52
CA GLN A 142 -32.79 41.90 -5.94
C GLN A 142 -33.01 40.85 -4.84
N ARG A 143 -32.46 39.65 -5.03
CA ARG A 143 -32.51 38.55 -4.04
C ARG A 143 -31.18 38.48 -3.28
N PHE A 144 -31.22 38.63 -1.96
CA PHE A 144 -30.04 38.56 -1.09
C PHE A 144 -29.90 37.18 -0.45
N LEU A 145 -28.66 36.69 -0.34
CA LEU A 145 -28.31 35.49 0.44
C LEU A 145 -27.43 35.92 1.63
N ARG A 146 -27.92 35.73 2.85
CA ARG A 146 -27.20 36.05 4.09
C ARG A 146 -26.68 34.76 4.74
N PHE A 147 -25.37 34.66 4.95
CA PHE A 147 -24.75 33.54 5.66
C PHE A 147 -24.35 33.99 7.08
N LYS A 148 -24.63 33.15 8.08
CA LYS A 148 -24.17 33.34 9.46
C LYS A 148 -23.15 32.25 9.79
N PHE A 149 -21.93 32.66 10.15
CA PHE A 149 -20.87 31.75 10.60
C PHE A 149 -20.79 31.82 12.12
N ASN A 150 -20.68 30.67 12.79
CA ASN A 150 -20.54 30.62 14.23
C ASN A 150 -19.11 30.19 14.56
N ILE A 151 -18.31 31.11 15.11
CA ILE A 151 -16.91 30.86 15.46
C ILE A 151 -16.85 30.52 16.95
N GLN A 152 -16.50 29.28 17.29
CA GLN A 152 -16.15 28.91 18.66
C GLN A 152 -14.62 28.89 18.81
N PRO A 153 -14.05 29.49 19.88
CA PRO A 153 -12.62 29.55 20.08
C PRO A 153 -12.13 28.24 20.70
N LYS A 154 -11.99 27.21 19.87
CA LYS A 154 -11.00 26.11 19.98
C LYS A 154 -11.28 25.09 18.88
N ASP A 155 -10.36 25.08 17.90
CA ASP A 155 -10.05 24.02 16.95
C ASP A 155 -11.23 23.25 16.37
N TYR A 156 -11.85 23.77 15.30
CA TYR A 156 -12.42 23.09 14.11
C TYR A 156 -13.41 24.07 13.42
N TRP A 157 -13.28 24.26 12.10
CA TRP A 157 -14.26 25.01 11.32
C TRP A 157 -15.42 24.08 10.92
N ARG A 158 -16.66 24.36 11.36
CA ARG A 158 -17.88 23.74 10.81
C ARG A 158 -18.60 24.78 9.96
N LEU A 159 -18.73 24.53 8.65
CA LEU A 159 -19.63 25.28 7.80
C LEU A 159 -21.04 24.70 8.00
N GLN A 160 -21.97 25.47 8.57
CA GLN A 160 -23.38 25.11 8.64
C GLN A 160 -24.20 26.17 7.91
N LEU A 161 -24.92 25.76 6.87
CA LEU A 161 -25.88 26.61 6.18
C LEU A 161 -27.12 26.72 7.08
N ALA A 162 -27.24 27.80 7.85
CA ALA A 162 -28.29 27.89 8.86
C ALA A 162 -29.70 28.16 8.27
N ALA A 163 -29.80 28.84 7.12
CA ALA A 163 -31.05 29.00 6.34
C ALA A 163 -30.77 29.63 4.97
N VAL A 164 -31.62 29.36 3.99
CA VAL A 164 -31.78 30.16 2.76
C VAL A 164 -33.23 30.65 2.75
N ALA A 165 -33.44 31.95 2.88
CA ALA A 165 -34.75 32.56 2.69
C ALA A 165 -34.80 33.19 1.29
N ILE A 166 -35.77 32.78 0.48
CA ILE A 166 -36.09 33.44 -0.79
C ILE A 166 -37.52 33.92 -0.67
N GLY A 167 -37.70 35.22 -0.51
CA GLY A 167 -39.00 35.88 -0.46
C GLY A 167 -38.84 37.37 -0.76
N ASP A 168 -39.88 37.99 -1.31
CA ASP A 168 -39.86 39.37 -1.80
C ASP A 168 -40.11 40.43 -0.70
N GLU A 169 -40.14 40.03 0.58
CA GLU A 169 -40.32 40.95 1.72
C GLU A 169 -39.16 40.92 2.74
N PRO A 170 -38.88 42.05 3.42
CA PRO A 170 -37.85 42.13 4.45
C PRO A 170 -38.23 41.21 5.62
N VAL A 171 -37.48 40.14 5.83
CA VAL A 171 -37.63 39.30 7.03
C VAL A 171 -37.22 40.15 8.23
N GLY A 172 -38.21 40.61 9.00
CA GLY A 172 -38.01 41.24 10.31
C GLY A 172 -37.15 40.36 11.21
N GLU A 173 -36.49 40.95 12.21
CA GLU A 173 -35.60 40.26 13.15
C GLU A 173 -36.14 38.88 13.50
N ILE A 174 -35.54 37.84 12.92
CA ILE A 174 -35.80 36.46 13.34
C ILE A 174 -35.30 36.46 14.78
N PRO A 175 -36.18 36.26 15.78
CA PRO A 175 -35.72 36.11 17.13
C PRO A 175 -34.75 34.94 17.07
N LEU A 176 -33.49 35.17 17.44
CA LEU A 176 -32.66 34.10 17.95
C LEU A 176 -33.45 33.60 19.15
N SER A 177 -34.34 32.64 18.93
CA SER A 177 -34.59 31.64 19.95
C SER A 177 -33.18 31.26 20.37
N LYS A 178 -32.87 31.51 21.66
CA LYS A 178 -31.72 30.91 22.34
C LYS A 178 -31.49 29.56 21.67
N PRO A 179 -30.25 29.18 21.30
CA PRO A 179 -30.01 27.86 20.73
C PRO A 179 -30.89 26.94 21.55
N GLN A 180 -31.93 26.40 20.91
CA GLN A 180 -32.54 25.24 21.50
C GLN A 180 -31.29 24.38 21.55
N ILE A 181 -30.82 24.12 22.77
CA ILE A 181 -30.35 22.79 23.10
C ILE A 181 -31.29 21.95 22.26
N VAL A 182 -30.79 21.37 21.18
CA VAL A 182 -31.56 20.36 20.50
C VAL A 182 -31.67 19.35 21.61
N GLU A 183 -32.73 19.50 22.43
CA GLU A 183 -33.22 18.47 23.31
C GLU A 183 -33.23 17.31 22.36
N ALA A 184 -32.35 16.34 22.66
CA ALA A 184 -32.20 15.11 21.90
C ALA A 184 -33.58 14.81 21.33
N ARG A 185 -33.75 14.93 19.99
CA ARG A 185 -35.07 14.85 19.34
C ARG A 185 -35.80 13.76 20.09
N LYS A 186 -36.82 14.12 20.89
CA LYS A 186 -37.39 13.19 21.87
C LYS A 186 -37.60 11.91 21.10
N LEU A 187 -36.94 10.83 21.58
CA LEU A 187 -37.10 9.51 21.00
C LEU A 187 -38.60 9.33 20.76
N PRO A 188 -39.02 8.80 19.60
CA PRO A 188 -40.43 8.56 19.36
C PRO A 188 -41.02 7.94 20.63
N PRO A 189 -42.18 8.43 21.12
CA PRO A 189 -42.71 8.01 22.41
C PRO A 189 -42.68 6.48 22.46
N PRO A 190 -42.22 5.88 23.58
CA PRO A 190 -42.00 4.45 23.65
C PRO A 190 -43.28 3.77 23.20
N GLY A 191 -43.19 3.03 22.10
CA GLY A 191 -44.27 2.13 21.70
C GLY A 191 -44.50 1.09 22.80
N PRO A 192 -45.51 0.22 22.65
CA PRO A 192 -45.58 -0.98 23.47
C PRO A 192 -44.30 -1.80 23.28
N ILE A 193 -43.82 -2.45 24.35
CA ILE A 193 -42.68 -3.36 24.27
C ILE A 193 -43.05 -4.46 23.26
N PRO A 194 -42.20 -4.76 22.26
CA PRO A 194 -42.47 -5.82 21.28
C PRO A 194 -42.74 -7.14 21.97
N GLU A 195 -43.84 -7.79 21.62
CA GLU A 195 -44.25 -9.08 22.17
C GLU A 195 -44.10 -10.18 21.11
N TYR A 196 -43.38 -11.24 21.46
CA TYR A 196 -43.13 -12.40 20.60
C TYR A 196 -43.68 -13.65 21.27
N ASN A 197 -44.69 -14.26 20.65
CA ASN A 197 -45.26 -15.52 21.11
C ASN A 197 -44.77 -16.65 20.19
N LEU A 198 -43.97 -17.56 20.73
CA LEU A 198 -43.49 -18.75 20.02
C LEU A 198 -44.63 -19.78 19.93
N GLN A 199 -45.42 -19.69 18.85
CA GLN A 199 -46.49 -20.65 18.54
C GLN A 199 -46.05 -21.75 17.56
N ASN A 200 -45.00 -21.48 16.78
CA ASN A 200 -44.40 -22.39 15.80
C ASN A 200 -43.02 -22.85 16.27
N GLU A 201 -42.34 -23.71 15.52
CA GLU A 201 -40.99 -24.21 15.86
C GLU A 201 -39.94 -23.11 16.04
N SER A 202 -40.10 -21.94 15.42
CA SER A 202 -39.21 -20.81 15.63
C SER A 202 -39.88 -19.46 15.38
N ILE A 203 -39.36 -18.39 16.00
CA ILE A 203 -39.76 -17.01 15.76
C ILE A 203 -38.53 -16.08 15.73
N VAL A 204 -38.46 -15.20 14.73
CA VAL A 204 -37.38 -14.21 14.56
C VAL A 204 -37.75 -12.94 15.32
N LEU A 205 -36.81 -12.44 16.14
CA LEU A 205 -36.96 -11.22 16.93
C LEU A 205 -36.41 -10.03 16.13
N ASN A 206 -37.31 -9.33 15.43
CA ASN A 206 -36.94 -8.23 14.53
C ASN A 206 -37.05 -6.82 15.13
N GLN A 207 -37.77 -6.64 16.24
CA GLN A 207 -38.05 -5.35 16.86
C GLN A 207 -37.73 -5.40 18.36
N PHE A 208 -37.11 -4.34 18.86
CA PHE A 208 -36.74 -4.20 20.27
C PHE A 208 -37.01 -2.77 20.76
N HIS A 209 -37.26 -2.63 22.07
CA HIS A 209 -36.93 -1.40 22.77
C HIS A 209 -35.42 -1.37 22.99
N ALA A 210 -34.69 -0.43 22.39
CA ALA A 210 -33.28 -0.23 22.65
C ALA A 210 -33.02 1.02 23.50
N ARG A 211 -31.99 0.94 24.35
CA ARG A 211 -31.49 2.03 25.20
C ARG A 211 -29.97 2.06 25.11
N GLN A 212 -29.40 3.25 25.00
CA GLN A 212 -27.96 3.47 25.14
C GLN A 212 -27.58 3.44 26.63
N LEU A 213 -26.48 2.76 26.97
CA LEU A 213 -25.91 2.67 28.31
C LEU A 213 -24.67 3.56 28.37
N ASN A 214 -24.64 4.48 29.34
CA ASN A 214 -23.67 5.58 29.42
C ASN A 214 -22.71 5.46 30.62
N SER A 215 -22.86 4.43 31.46
CA SER A 215 -21.94 4.17 32.56
C SER A 215 -21.76 2.68 32.84
N LYS A 216 -20.72 2.35 33.61
CA LYS A 216 -20.49 0.98 34.09
C LYS A 216 -21.59 0.52 35.06
N GLU A 217 -22.13 1.43 35.87
CA GLU A 217 -23.24 1.12 36.77
C GLU A 217 -24.51 0.74 35.99
N GLU A 218 -24.78 1.39 34.85
CA GLU A 218 -25.90 1.01 33.98
C GLU A 218 -25.68 -0.36 33.32
N LEU A 219 -24.43 -0.75 33.05
CA LEU A 219 -24.12 -2.11 32.58
C LEU A 219 -24.39 -3.18 33.63
N ASP A 220 -24.28 -2.87 34.92
CA ASP A 220 -24.54 -3.81 36.02
C ASP A 220 -26.03 -3.90 36.39
N GLN A 221 -26.86 -2.94 35.96
CA GLN A 221 -28.30 -2.94 36.20
C GLN A 221 -29.01 -4.09 35.46
N THR A 222 -30.02 -4.67 36.10
CA THR A 222 -30.84 -5.77 35.55
C THR A 222 -32.22 -5.31 35.08
N SER A 223 -32.57 -4.03 35.23
CA SER A 223 -33.82 -3.44 34.79
C SER A 223 -33.68 -1.92 34.61
N PHE A 224 -34.50 -1.33 33.74
CA PHE A 224 -34.48 0.09 33.45
C PHE A 224 -35.90 0.65 33.34
N ASP A 225 -36.13 1.81 33.94
CA ASP A 225 -37.47 2.40 34.04
C ASP A 225 -37.84 3.30 32.84
N ASP A 226 -36.85 3.92 32.19
CA ASP A 226 -37.05 4.97 31.18
C ASP A 226 -36.04 4.92 30.02
N ASN A 227 -36.15 5.90 29.09
CA ASN A 227 -35.20 6.16 27.99
C ASN A 227 -35.03 5.05 26.95
N TRP A 228 -36.14 4.47 26.50
CA TRP A 228 -36.19 3.46 25.45
C TRP A 228 -36.63 4.06 24.10
N ALA A 229 -36.12 3.51 23.01
CA ALA A 229 -36.58 3.76 21.65
C ALA A 229 -36.87 2.45 20.93
N MET A 230 -37.89 2.43 20.08
CA MET A 230 -38.13 1.31 19.18
C MET A 230 -37.04 1.23 18.10
N VAL A 231 -36.46 0.04 17.92
CA VAL A 231 -35.50 -0.27 16.85
C VAL A 231 -35.92 -1.55 16.12
N GLU A 232 -35.68 -1.59 14.82
CA GLU A 232 -35.88 -2.78 13.97
C GLU A 232 -34.51 -3.27 13.48
N LEU A 233 -34.24 -4.58 13.59
CA LEU A 233 -32.97 -5.21 13.19
C LEU A 233 -33.10 -5.89 11.82
N PRO A 234 -32.06 -5.84 10.95
CA PRO A 234 -30.78 -5.16 11.10
C PRO A 234 -30.86 -3.82 10.37
N ASP A 235 -31.64 -2.85 10.83
CA ASP A 235 -31.75 -1.58 10.11
C ASP A 235 -30.59 -0.63 10.45
N ILE A 236 -29.41 -1.01 9.95
CA ILE A 236 -28.15 -0.24 10.04
C ILE A 236 -28.30 1.10 9.28
N HIS A 237 -29.22 1.17 8.30
CA HIS A 237 -29.39 2.31 7.41
C HIS A 237 -30.40 3.35 7.92
N ARG A 238 -31.55 2.98 8.53
CA ARG A 238 -32.45 3.95 9.18
C ARG A 238 -31.90 4.53 10.48
N ASN A 239 -31.13 3.76 11.25
CA ASN A 239 -30.51 4.27 12.48
C ASN A 239 -29.39 5.31 12.20
N ALA A 240 -28.95 5.48 10.94
CA ALA A 240 -27.99 6.52 10.55
C ALA A 240 -28.50 7.96 10.80
N ASP A 241 -29.82 8.15 10.86
CA ASP A 241 -30.50 9.43 11.16
C ASP A 241 -30.65 9.72 12.67
N HIS A 242 -30.36 8.73 13.52
CA HIS A 242 -30.39 8.82 14.99
C HIS A 242 -29.00 8.47 15.58
N PRO A 243 -28.03 9.41 15.55
CA PRO A 243 -26.63 9.12 15.88
C PRO A 243 -26.35 8.61 17.30
N GLY A 244 -27.27 8.74 18.25
CA GLY A 244 -27.16 8.16 19.60
C GLY A 244 -27.67 6.71 19.73
N LEU A 245 -28.35 6.17 18.72
CA LEU A 245 -28.92 4.81 18.73
C LEU A 245 -28.36 3.94 17.60
N ASN A 246 -27.32 4.42 16.91
CA ASN A 246 -26.68 3.66 15.84
C ASN A 246 -25.48 2.89 16.41
N PRO A 247 -25.58 1.58 16.65
CA PRO A 247 -24.47 0.77 17.16
C PRO A 247 -23.33 0.61 16.14
N CYS A 248 -23.53 1.02 14.88
CA CYS A 248 -22.52 0.98 13.81
C CYS A 248 -21.86 2.34 13.51
N LYS A 249 -22.36 3.47 14.06
CA LYS A 249 -21.60 4.72 14.10
C LYS A 249 -20.98 4.80 15.48
N ILE A 250 -19.65 4.91 15.56
CA ILE A 250 -18.92 5.25 16.79
C ILE A 250 -19.71 6.34 17.53
N PRO A 251 -20.34 6.04 18.68
CA PRO A 251 -20.97 7.07 19.48
C PRO A 251 -19.87 8.04 19.90
N THR A 252 -20.24 9.31 20.10
CA THR A 252 -19.42 10.28 20.84
C THR A 252 -18.77 9.63 22.07
N GLU A 253 -17.61 10.12 22.53
CA GLU A 253 -16.72 9.60 23.61
C GLU A 253 -17.35 9.19 24.99
N GLN A 254 -18.63 8.81 25.07
CA GLN A 254 -19.45 8.68 26.28
C GLN A 254 -20.33 7.40 26.36
N ALA A 255 -20.48 6.56 25.33
CA ALA A 255 -21.30 5.34 25.39
C ALA A 255 -20.52 4.11 25.91
N TYR A 256 -21.08 3.37 26.88
CA TYR A 256 -20.53 2.12 27.43
C TYR A 256 -21.14 0.85 26.80
N GLY A 257 -22.36 0.93 26.24
CA GLY A 257 -23.02 -0.20 25.58
C GLY A 257 -24.47 0.08 25.18
N PHE A 258 -25.21 -0.96 24.81
CA PHE A 258 -26.64 -0.91 24.49
C PHE A 258 -27.41 -2.01 25.23
N ALA A 259 -28.66 -1.72 25.58
CA ALA A 259 -29.63 -2.69 26.06
C ALA A 259 -30.78 -2.82 25.05
N TYR A 260 -31.22 -4.04 24.78
CA TYR A 260 -32.35 -4.38 23.90
C TYR A 260 -33.37 -5.19 24.70
N ARG A 261 -34.63 -4.77 24.67
CA ARG A 261 -35.72 -5.32 25.46
C ARG A 261 -36.89 -5.75 24.57
N ALA A 262 -37.38 -6.95 24.82
CA ALA A 262 -38.60 -7.51 24.23
C ALA A 262 -39.35 -8.35 25.27
N GLN A 263 -40.63 -8.60 25.04
CA GLN A 263 -41.40 -9.62 25.75
C GLN A 263 -41.44 -10.88 24.90
N ILE A 264 -41.15 -12.02 25.52
CA ILE A 264 -41.19 -13.33 24.89
C ILE A 264 -42.11 -14.26 25.68
N SER A 265 -42.90 -15.06 24.98
CA SER A 265 -43.69 -16.13 25.59
C SER A 265 -43.57 -17.38 24.75
N ALA A 266 -43.57 -18.53 25.41
CA ALA A 266 -43.52 -19.84 24.77
C ALA A 266 -44.29 -20.84 25.63
N GLN A 267 -44.86 -21.84 24.96
CA GLN A 267 -45.41 -23.00 25.63
C GLN A 267 -44.26 -23.89 26.12
N ARG A 268 -44.24 -24.17 27.42
CA ARG A 268 -43.29 -25.11 28.00
C ARG A 268 -43.84 -26.53 27.92
N ASN A 269 -43.00 -27.44 27.46
CA ASN A 269 -43.21 -28.88 27.50
C ASN A 269 -41.94 -29.53 28.06
N ASN A 270 -42.06 -30.56 28.89
CA ASN A 270 -40.92 -31.25 29.50
C ASN A 270 -40.06 -31.97 28.44
N ASP A 271 -40.64 -32.34 27.31
CA ASP A 271 -39.93 -33.00 26.21
C ASP A 271 -39.24 -32.02 25.27
N GLN A 272 -39.39 -30.70 25.49
CA GLN A 272 -38.89 -29.65 24.60
C GLN A 272 -38.07 -28.60 25.35
N ARG A 273 -37.19 -27.93 24.60
CA ARG A 273 -36.35 -26.84 25.08
C ARG A 273 -36.54 -25.64 24.17
N ILE A 274 -36.49 -24.44 24.74
CA ILE A 274 -36.54 -23.17 24.04
C ILE A 274 -35.13 -22.57 24.04
N LEU A 275 -34.54 -22.50 22.85
CA LEU A 275 -33.21 -21.97 22.62
C LEU A 275 -33.31 -20.55 22.05
N LEU A 276 -32.47 -19.65 22.54
CA LEU A 276 -32.20 -18.34 21.95
C LEU A 276 -30.93 -18.46 21.10
N GLU A 277 -31.10 -18.34 19.77
CA GLU A 277 -30.03 -18.27 18.78
C GLU A 277 -29.64 -16.80 18.60
N MET A 278 -28.54 -16.42 19.22
CA MET A 278 -27.94 -15.09 19.11
C MET A 278 -27.02 -15.04 17.89
N PRO A 279 -27.18 -14.05 17.00
CA PRO A 279 -26.20 -13.78 15.96
C PRO A 279 -24.93 -13.18 16.59
N PRO A 280 -23.86 -13.00 15.79
CA PRO A 280 -22.67 -12.28 16.25
C PRO A 280 -23.07 -10.93 16.91
N ALA A 281 -22.70 -10.76 18.18
CA ALA A 281 -23.11 -9.62 19.00
C ALA A 281 -21.98 -9.28 19.98
N GLY A 282 -21.48 -8.04 19.92
CA GLY A 282 -20.22 -7.69 20.59
C GLY A 282 -20.26 -6.43 21.44
N TYR A 283 -19.24 -6.21 22.26
CA TYR A 283 -18.05 -7.07 22.47
C TYR A 283 -18.20 -8.08 23.61
N VAL A 284 -18.97 -7.72 24.63
CA VAL A 284 -19.41 -8.62 25.70
C VAL A 284 -20.93 -8.59 25.74
N THR A 285 -21.55 -9.76 25.67
CA THR A 285 -23.01 -9.86 25.62
C THR A 285 -23.54 -10.53 26.88
N THR A 286 -24.53 -9.90 27.51
CA THR A 286 -25.24 -10.43 28.68
C THR A 286 -26.71 -10.61 28.35
N ILE A 287 -27.22 -11.83 28.51
CA ILE A 287 -28.62 -12.20 28.31
C ILE A 287 -29.30 -12.32 29.67
N LEU A 288 -30.40 -11.61 29.84
CA LEU A 288 -31.24 -11.69 31.03
C LEU A 288 -32.67 -12.06 30.63
N VAL A 289 -33.27 -12.93 31.44
CA VAL A 289 -34.67 -13.33 31.31
C VAL A 289 -35.33 -13.12 32.67
N ASN A 290 -36.39 -12.30 32.72
CA ASN A 290 -37.03 -11.86 33.98
C ASN A 290 -36.01 -11.33 35.00
N LYS A 291 -35.13 -10.42 34.56
CA LYS A 291 -34.06 -9.78 35.36
C LYS A 291 -32.98 -10.74 35.90
N ARG A 292 -33.03 -12.03 35.57
CA ARG A 292 -32.00 -13.01 35.94
C ARG A 292 -31.02 -13.16 34.80
N ILE A 293 -29.72 -13.08 35.10
CA ILE A 293 -28.67 -13.35 34.11
C ILE A 293 -28.72 -14.83 33.75
N VAL A 294 -28.96 -15.13 32.47
CA VAL A 294 -28.93 -16.48 31.92
C VAL A 294 -27.53 -16.82 31.43
N LYS A 295 -26.90 -15.91 30.68
CA LYS A 295 -25.55 -16.10 30.15
C LYS A 295 -24.85 -14.76 29.94
N LYS A 296 -23.54 -14.74 30.22
CA LYS A 296 -22.61 -13.66 29.84
C LYS A 296 -21.45 -14.28 29.06
N TYR A 297 -21.11 -13.74 27.90
CA TYR A 297 -20.06 -14.30 27.04
C TYR A 297 -19.28 -13.22 26.28
N VAL A 298 -18.10 -13.61 25.80
CA VAL A 298 -17.15 -12.76 25.08
C VAL A 298 -16.90 -13.36 23.70
N GLU A 299 -17.81 -13.10 22.76
CA GLU A 299 -17.76 -13.57 21.37
C GLU A 299 -18.52 -12.56 20.51
N THR A 300 -17.89 -12.04 19.46
CA THR A 300 -18.42 -10.94 18.63
C THR A 300 -18.63 -11.33 17.17
N PHE A 301 -17.99 -12.41 16.72
CA PHE A 301 -17.89 -12.78 15.31
C PHE A 301 -18.66 -14.05 14.98
N LEU A 302 -18.95 -14.89 15.98
CA LEU A 302 -19.68 -16.15 15.82
C LEU A 302 -21.07 -16.09 16.50
N PRO A 303 -22.06 -16.83 15.97
CA PRO A 303 -23.34 -16.99 16.64
C PRO A 303 -23.18 -17.76 17.98
N GLN A 304 -24.16 -17.60 18.87
CA GLN A 304 -24.22 -18.30 20.15
C GLN A 304 -25.62 -18.85 20.38
N THR A 305 -25.72 -20.07 20.92
CA THR A 305 -27.00 -20.69 21.28
C THR A 305 -27.12 -20.80 22.80
N ILE A 306 -28.24 -20.32 23.35
CA ILE A 306 -28.50 -20.25 24.80
C ILE A 306 -29.82 -20.95 25.11
N ASP A 307 -29.82 -21.96 25.99
CA ASP A 307 -31.05 -22.56 26.52
C ASP A 307 -31.67 -21.61 27.56
N ILE A 308 -32.87 -21.10 27.27
CA ILE A 308 -33.60 -20.18 28.16
C ILE A 308 -34.84 -20.84 28.79
N THR A 309 -35.08 -22.12 28.55
CA THR A 309 -36.32 -22.85 28.89
C THR A 309 -36.73 -22.66 30.35
N ASP A 310 -35.77 -22.84 31.26
CA ASP A 310 -36.03 -22.84 32.70
C ASP A 310 -36.28 -21.45 33.28
N TYR A 311 -36.04 -20.39 32.50
CA TYR A 311 -36.26 -19.00 32.87
C TYR A 311 -37.62 -18.46 32.39
N LEU A 312 -38.29 -19.20 31.50
CA LEU A 312 -39.61 -18.84 30.98
C LEU A 312 -40.73 -19.33 31.90
N GLN A 313 -41.78 -18.52 32.00
CA GLN A 313 -43.05 -18.94 32.57
C GLN A 313 -43.98 -19.42 31.44
N ASN A 314 -44.67 -20.55 31.67
CA ASN A 314 -45.46 -21.21 30.62
C ASN A 314 -46.55 -20.28 30.07
N ASN A 315 -46.48 -19.96 28.77
CA ASN A 315 -47.41 -19.07 28.05
C ASN A 315 -47.62 -17.69 28.71
N GLN A 316 -46.67 -17.22 29.51
CA GLN A 316 -46.71 -15.89 30.11
C GLN A 316 -45.66 -14.99 29.45
N PRO A 317 -46.00 -13.73 29.12
CA PRO A 317 -45.03 -12.73 28.70
C PRO A 317 -43.90 -12.63 29.73
N THR A 318 -42.68 -12.81 29.25
CA THR A 318 -41.45 -12.81 30.04
C THR A 318 -40.49 -11.81 29.40
N GLU A 319 -39.89 -10.95 30.22
CA GLU A 319 -38.95 -9.94 29.71
C GLU A 319 -37.64 -10.60 29.29
N LEU A 320 -37.26 -10.43 28.02
CA LEU A 320 -35.94 -10.68 27.49
C LEU A 320 -35.18 -9.36 27.42
N LEU A 321 -34.03 -9.30 28.08
CA LEU A 321 -33.13 -8.15 28.07
C LEU A 321 -31.74 -8.59 27.61
N ILE A 322 -31.26 -8.04 26.50
CA ILE A 322 -29.94 -8.31 25.92
C ILE A 322 -29.09 -7.06 26.09
N LYS A 323 -27.94 -7.16 26.74
CA LYS A 323 -26.98 -6.06 26.89
C LYS A 323 -25.70 -6.35 26.11
N THR A 324 -25.21 -5.38 25.36
CA THR A 324 -23.95 -5.44 24.61
C THR A 324 -23.02 -4.33 25.07
N GLU A 325 -21.81 -4.68 25.54
CA GLU A 325 -20.78 -3.72 25.96
C GLU A 325 -19.93 -3.27 24.77
N GLU A 326 -19.78 -1.97 24.51
CA GLU A 326 -19.08 -1.47 23.31
C GLU A 326 -17.68 -0.89 23.57
N HIS A 327 -17.33 -0.55 24.80
CA HIS A 327 -16.13 0.24 25.06
C HIS A 327 -14.86 -0.63 25.12
N LEU A 328 -13.88 -0.34 24.25
CA LEU A 328 -12.57 -1.01 24.23
C LEU A 328 -11.86 -1.00 25.59
N THR A 329 -12.14 -0.03 26.49
CA THR A 329 -11.54 0.01 27.84
C THR A 329 -12.26 -0.83 28.90
N SER A 330 -13.55 -1.18 28.73
CA SER A 330 -14.29 -1.99 29.72
C SER A 330 -13.93 -3.47 29.63
N ALA A 331 -13.44 -3.91 28.47
CA ALA A 331 -12.97 -5.27 28.20
C ALA A 331 -11.43 -5.34 28.10
N LEU A 332 -10.73 -4.48 28.87
CA LEU A 332 -9.31 -4.62 29.15
C LEU A 332 -9.11 -5.39 30.47
N ALA A 333 -8.09 -6.24 30.50
CA ALA A 333 -7.51 -6.73 31.74
C ALA A 333 -7.00 -5.54 32.58
N PRO A 334 -6.80 -5.71 33.91
CA PRO A 334 -6.25 -4.67 34.77
C PRO A 334 -4.90 -4.08 34.31
N ASP A 335 -4.17 -4.81 33.45
CA ASP A 335 -2.90 -4.37 32.84
C ASP A 335 -3.08 -3.62 31.50
N GLY A 336 -4.33 -3.32 31.12
CA GLY A 336 -4.67 -2.55 29.91
C GLY A 336 -4.67 -3.35 28.61
N LYS A 337 -4.57 -4.69 28.66
CA LYS A 337 -4.65 -5.55 27.46
C LYS A 337 -6.09 -5.94 27.13
N THR A 338 -6.44 -6.04 25.86
CA THR A 338 -7.75 -6.59 25.43
C THR A 338 -7.95 -8.00 25.97
N LEU A 339 -9.19 -8.39 26.25
CA LEU A 339 -9.55 -9.73 26.72
C LEU A 339 -10.15 -10.65 25.64
N PHE A 340 -10.44 -10.11 24.46
CA PHE A 340 -11.26 -10.73 23.41
C PHE A 340 -10.58 -10.69 22.04
N PRO A 341 -10.95 -11.60 21.10
CA PRO A 341 -10.52 -11.54 19.71
C PRO A 341 -10.92 -10.20 19.08
N THR A 342 -9.98 -9.55 18.41
CA THR A 342 -10.16 -8.16 17.94
C THR A 342 -10.39 -8.07 16.43
N SER A 343 -9.92 -9.04 15.64
CA SER A 343 -9.79 -8.91 14.17
C SER A 343 -8.91 -7.71 13.77
N ALA A 344 -8.47 -7.66 12.50
CA ALA A 344 -7.86 -6.46 11.93
C ALA A 344 -8.86 -5.29 11.75
N MET A 345 -10.17 -5.60 11.77
CA MET A 345 -11.27 -4.66 11.51
C MET A 345 -12.14 -4.38 12.76
N THR A 346 -11.55 -4.32 13.96
CA THR A 346 -12.14 -3.94 15.27
C THR A 346 -13.08 -2.72 15.30
N ARG A 347 -13.19 -1.94 14.23
CA ARG A 347 -13.87 -0.65 14.24
C ARG A 347 -15.33 -0.70 13.78
N PHE A 348 -15.88 -1.90 13.53
CA PHE A 348 -17.16 -2.04 12.79
C PHE A 348 -18.25 -2.88 13.46
N THR A 349 -18.09 -3.39 14.69
CA THR A 349 -19.07 -4.32 15.28
C THR A 349 -19.35 -4.03 16.75
N GLY A 350 -20.28 -3.12 17.03
CA GLY A 350 -20.96 -2.99 18.33
C GLY A 350 -22.43 -3.39 18.20
N GLY A 351 -23.04 -3.88 19.27
CA GLY A 351 -24.46 -4.27 19.28
C GLY A 351 -24.78 -5.58 18.56
N ILE A 352 -26.06 -5.77 18.22
CA ILE A 352 -26.57 -7.00 17.58
C ILE A 352 -26.52 -6.84 16.04
N THR A 353 -25.80 -7.72 15.34
CA THR A 353 -25.53 -7.57 13.89
C THR A 353 -26.61 -8.14 12.95
N LYS A 354 -27.47 -9.03 13.45
CA LYS A 354 -28.62 -9.63 12.75
C LYS A 354 -29.77 -9.87 13.74
N GLN A 355 -30.93 -10.34 13.30
CA GLN A 355 -32.03 -10.67 14.21
C GLN A 355 -31.73 -11.94 15.04
N PRO A 356 -31.91 -11.93 16.37
CA PRO A 356 -31.97 -13.16 17.17
C PRO A 356 -33.19 -14.01 16.83
N THR A 357 -33.11 -15.31 17.08
CA THR A 357 -34.20 -16.26 16.83
C THR A 357 -34.48 -17.08 18.09
N LEU A 358 -35.75 -17.24 18.46
CA LEU A 358 -36.17 -18.25 19.42
C LEU A 358 -36.54 -19.52 18.66
N ARG A 359 -36.04 -20.67 19.12
CA ARG A 359 -36.32 -21.98 18.52
C ARG A 359 -36.76 -22.97 19.58
N GLN A 360 -37.82 -23.70 19.30
CA GLN A 360 -38.26 -24.86 20.05
C GLN A 360 -37.58 -26.11 19.48
N VAL A 361 -36.91 -26.88 20.34
CA VAL A 361 -36.22 -28.12 19.98
C VAL A 361 -36.60 -29.24 20.94
N GLN A 362 -36.39 -30.50 20.55
CA GLN A 362 -36.58 -31.63 21.45
C GLN A 362 -35.50 -31.66 22.55
N ALA A 363 -35.88 -32.13 23.75
CA ALA A 363 -34.97 -32.29 24.88
C ALA A 363 -33.93 -33.40 24.64
N LEU A 364 -34.32 -34.47 23.94
CA LEU A 364 -33.40 -35.43 23.31
C LEU A 364 -33.23 -35.02 21.84
N ARG A 365 -32.01 -34.62 21.45
CA ARG A 365 -31.72 -34.17 20.09
C ARG A 365 -30.27 -34.38 19.70
N ILE A 366 -30.01 -34.37 18.40
CA ILE A 366 -28.68 -34.17 17.85
C ILE A 366 -28.36 -32.67 17.92
N SER A 367 -27.27 -32.30 18.58
CA SER A 367 -26.84 -30.91 18.71
C SER A 367 -25.77 -30.52 17.68
N ASP A 368 -25.05 -31.50 17.14
CA ASP A 368 -23.92 -31.28 16.25
C ASP A 368 -23.63 -32.55 15.42
N LEU A 369 -23.16 -32.35 14.18
CA LEU A 369 -22.83 -33.39 13.22
C LEU A 369 -21.54 -33.02 12.49
N ALA A 370 -20.45 -33.70 12.79
CA ALA A 370 -19.15 -33.49 12.16
C ALA A 370 -18.88 -34.58 11.12
N VAL A 371 -18.56 -34.17 9.89
CA VAL A 371 -18.23 -35.09 8.80
C VAL A 371 -16.76 -34.94 8.46
N SER A 372 -16.01 -36.03 8.53
CA SER A 372 -14.56 -36.07 8.31
C SER A 372 -14.22 -37.03 7.16
N PRO A 373 -14.12 -36.51 5.94
CA PRO A 373 -13.61 -37.24 4.79
C PRO A 373 -12.14 -37.58 4.97
N LEU A 374 -11.77 -38.84 4.83
CA LEU A 374 -10.40 -39.32 4.84
C LEU A 374 -10.20 -40.26 3.64
N ARG A 375 -8.95 -40.55 3.27
CA ARG A 375 -8.67 -41.43 2.13
C ARG A 375 -9.31 -42.81 2.34
N GLY A 376 -10.21 -43.21 1.44
CA GLY A 376 -10.95 -44.48 1.46
C GLY A 376 -12.10 -44.58 2.47
N LYS A 377 -12.30 -43.60 3.35
CA LYS A 377 -13.31 -43.67 4.42
C LYS A 377 -13.96 -42.33 4.75
N LEU A 378 -15.18 -42.37 5.27
CA LEU A 378 -15.93 -41.21 5.74
C LEU A 378 -16.32 -41.43 7.19
N ILE A 379 -15.83 -40.59 8.09
CA ILE A 379 -16.18 -40.64 9.51
C ILE A 379 -17.27 -39.60 9.80
N ILE A 380 -18.32 -39.99 10.51
CA ILE A 380 -19.37 -39.11 10.98
C ILE A 380 -19.48 -39.22 12.50
N ASP A 381 -19.38 -38.07 13.17
CA ASP A 381 -19.57 -37.93 14.61
C ASP A 381 -20.88 -37.15 14.86
N ALA A 382 -21.89 -37.81 15.45
CA ALA A 382 -23.12 -37.17 15.89
C ALA A 382 -23.09 -36.94 17.40
N THR A 383 -23.17 -35.69 17.84
CA THR A 383 -23.27 -35.35 19.27
C THR A 383 -24.73 -35.24 19.65
N ILE A 384 -25.13 -36.07 20.61
CA ILE A 384 -26.49 -36.18 21.12
C ILE A 384 -26.53 -35.55 22.50
N VAL A 385 -27.52 -34.69 22.72
CA VAL A 385 -27.80 -34.03 24.00
C VAL A 385 -29.15 -34.54 24.52
N ASN A 386 -29.16 -34.98 25.76
CA ASN A 386 -30.33 -35.43 26.50
C ASN A 386 -30.58 -34.51 27.70
N GLN A 387 -31.62 -33.69 27.58
CA GLN A 387 -32.09 -32.79 28.63
C GLN A 387 -33.49 -33.15 29.14
N THR A 388 -33.90 -34.42 29.00
CA THR A 388 -35.19 -34.94 29.51
C THR A 388 -35.19 -35.14 31.03
N GLY A 389 -34.00 -35.19 31.64
CA GLY A 389 -33.81 -35.41 33.07
C GLY A 389 -33.71 -36.89 33.48
N GLN A 390 -33.78 -37.84 32.55
CA GLN A 390 -33.54 -39.27 32.77
C GLN A 390 -32.73 -39.89 31.61
N PRO A 391 -32.01 -41.00 31.81
CA PRO A 391 -31.40 -41.73 30.70
C PRO A 391 -32.43 -42.17 29.66
N CYS A 392 -32.13 -41.95 28.38
CA CYS A 392 -32.98 -42.36 27.26
C CYS A 392 -32.28 -43.42 26.41
N GLU A 393 -33.08 -44.34 25.87
CA GLU A 393 -32.70 -45.27 24.81
C GLU A 393 -33.39 -44.83 23.51
N ASP A 394 -32.64 -44.78 22.42
CA ASP A 394 -33.14 -44.41 21.10
C ASP A 394 -32.26 -45.03 20.00
N LYS A 395 -32.72 -44.93 18.76
CA LYS A 395 -32.03 -45.37 17.56
C LYS A 395 -31.50 -44.17 16.79
N LEU A 396 -30.24 -44.24 16.40
CA LEU A 396 -29.58 -43.25 15.53
C LEU A 396 -29.44 -43.84 14.12
N ASP A 397 -30.03 -43.16 13.14
CA ASP A 397 -29.93 -43.46 11.72
C ASP A 397 -29.05 -42.45 11.00
N PHE A 398 -27.92 -42.90 10.46
CA PHE A 398 -27.09 -42.13 9.55
C PHE A 398 -27.47 -42.40 8.09
N ARG A 399 -27.56 -41.35 7.29
CA ARG A 399 -27.76 -41.42 5.82
C ARG A 399 -26.83 -40.45 5.11
N ILE A 400 -26.23 -40.90 4.01
CA ILE A 400 -25.52 -40.05 3.06
C ILE A 400 -26.29 -40.04 1.75
N ASN A 401 -26.68 -38.84 1.30
CA ASN A 401 -27.40 -38.64 0.05
C ASN A 401 -26.61 -37.72 -0.89
N ASP A 402 -26.77 -37.90 -2.20
CA ASP A 402 -26.39 -36.85 -3.16
C ASP A 402 -27.39 -35.68 -3.12
N LEU A 403 -27.07 -34.58 -3.82
CA LEU A 403 -27.96 -33.41 -3.88
C LEU A 403 -29.30 -33.65 -4.58
N ASN A 404 -29.44 -34.76 -5.33
CA ASN A 404 -30.70 -35.16 -5.95
C ASN A 404 -31.56 -36.03 -5.01
N GLY A 405 -31.07 -36.31 -3.79
CA GLY A 405 -31.75 -37.14 -2.81
C GLY A 405 -31.52 -38.65 -2.97
N LYS A 406 -30.60 -39.08 -3.85
CA LYS A 406 -30.23 -40.50 -3.97
C LYS A 406 -29.40 -40.90 -2.75
N GLN A 407 -29.88 -41.88 -2.00
CA GLN A 407 -29.14 -42.47 -0.89
C GLN A 407 -27.95 -43.29 -1.41
N ILE A 408 -26.80 -43.07 -0.79
CA ILE A 408 -25.52 -43.74 -1.08
C ILE A 408 -25.17 -44.67 0.08
N PHE A 409 -25.11 -44.12 1.30
CA PHE A 409 -24.84 -44.89 2.50
C PHE A 409 -25.97 -44.79 3.52
N GLN A 410 -26.11 -45.84 4.33
CA GLN A 410 -26.99 -45.86 5.49
C GLN A 410 -26.40 -46.75 6.58
N ALA A 411 -26.53 -46.31 7.83
CA ALA A 411 -26.25 -47.12 9.00
C ALA A 411 -27.23 -46.79 10.12
N SER A 412 -27.48 -47.76 10.99
CA SER A 412 -28.41 -47.65 12.11
C SER A 412 -27.79 -48.24 13.36
N MET A 413 -27.93 -47.58 14.50
CA MET A 413 -27.42 -48.11 15.76
C MET A 413 -28.28 -47.70 16.96
N GLN A 414 -28.44 -48.63 17.89
CA GLN A 414 -29.07 -48.36 19.18
C GLN A 414 -28.08 -47.68 20.11
N PHE A 415 -28.56 -46.74 20.93
CA PHE A 415 -27.73 -46.11 21.94
C PHE A 415 -28.53 -45.75 23.19
N GLN A 416 -27.79 -45.62 24.28
CA GLN A 416 -28.27 -45.00 25.51
C GLN A 416 -27.44 -43.75 25.80
N VAL A 417 -28.09 -42.70 26.28
CA VAL A 417 -27.48 -41.42 26.68
C VAL A 417 -28.13 -40.86 27.93
N SER A 418 -27.31 -40.44 28.89
CA SER A 418 -27.78 -39.81 30.14
C SER A 418 -27.72 -38.28 30.11
N ASP A 419 -26.71 -37.72 29.44
CA ASP A 419 -26.52 -36.27 29.31
C ASP A 419 -26.03 -35.94 27.89
N ILE A 420 -24.72 -36.04 27.63
CA ILE A 420 -24.14 -35.84 26.30
C ILE A 420 -23.38 -37.08 25.86
N LYS A 421 -23.55 -37.48 24.60
CA LYS A 421 -22.80 -38.58 23.99
C LYS A 421 -22.53 -38.29 22.52
N THR A 422 -21.27 -38.39 22.11
CA THR A 422 -20.89 -38.39 20.69
C THR A 422 -20.79 -39.83 20.20
N ILE A 423 -21.53 -40.14 19.14
CA ILE A 423 -21.52 -41.45 18.48
C ILE A 423 -20.79 -41.31 17.16
N ARG A 424 -19.74 -42.12 17.00
CA ARG A 424 -18.92 -42.20 15.80
C ARG A 424 -19.36 -43.36 14.92
N HIS A 425 -19.53 -43.11 13.63
CA HIS A 425 -19.67 -44.15 12.61
C HIS A 425 -18.67 -43.92 11.47
N GLU A 426 -18.15 -45.01 10.90
CA GLU A 426 -17.20 -44.99 9.78
C GLU A 426 -17.80 -45.76 8.60
N PHE A 427 -17.92 -45.08 7.46
CA PHE A 427 -18.27 -45.69 6.18
C PHE A 427 -17.01 -45.95 5.36
N ALA A 428 -16.87 -47.16 4.81
CA ALA A 428 -15.93 -47.42 3.73
C ALA A 428 -16.48 -46.83 2.43
N VAL A 429 -15.72 -45.96 1.77
CA VAL A 429 -16.23 -45.21 0.61
C VAL A 429 -16.21 -46.03 -0.66
N ASN A 430 -15.19 -46.89 -0.87
CA ASN A 430 -15.07 -47.80 -2.02
C ASN A 430 -15.38 -47.15 -3.39
N ASP A 431 -14.91 -45.91 -3.59
CA ASP A 431 -15.15 -45.09 -4.79
C ASP A 431 -16.62 -44.73 -5.10
N GLU A 432 -17.55 -44.93 -4.15
CA GLU A 432 -18.97 -44.57 -4.31
C GLU A 432 -19.22 -43.05 -4.18
N LEU A 433 -18.30 -42.30 -3.57
CA LEU A 433 -18.33 -40.84 -3.51
C LEU A 433 -17.31 -40.25 -4.48
N ALA A 434 -17.78 -39.39 -5.38
CA ALA A 434 -16.92 -38.60 -6.23
C ALA A 434 -16.17 -37.55 -5.40
N LEU A 435 -14.90 -37.32 -5.75
CA LEU A 435 -14.06 -36.36 -5.04
C LEU A 435 -14.55 -34.93 -5.25
N TRP A 436 -14.67 -34.16 -4.18
CA TRP A 436 -14.73 -32.70 -4.30
C TRP A 436 -13.33 -32.18 -4.67
N ASP A 437 -13.24 -31.37 -5.72
CA ASP A 437 -11.97 -30.83 -6.23
C ASP A 437 -12.16 -29.43 -6.84
N ILE A 438 -11.06 -28.79 -7.23
CA ILE A 438 -11.02 -27.47 -7.85
C ILE A 438 -11.88 -27.48 -9.12
N GLY A 439 -12.92 -26.63 -9.14
CA GLY A 439 -13.91 -26.58 -10.23
C GLY A 439 -14.81 -27.82 -10.37
N GLN A 440 -14.72 -28.79 -9.45
CA GLN A 440 -15.52 -30.02 -9.43
C GLN A 440 -16.25 -30.15 -8.07
N PRO A 441 -17.36 -29.41 -7.88
CA PRO A 441 -18.06 -29.30 -6.60
C PRO A 441 -18.97 -30.50 -6.33
N ASN A 442 -18.42 -31.70 -6.20
CA ASN A 442 -19.17 -32.91 -5.85
C ASN A 442 -19.59 -32.85 -4.37
N LEU A 443 -20.85 -32.46 -4.13
CA LEU A 443 -21.41 -32.23 -2.80
C LEU A 443 -22.46 -33.28 -2.43
N TYR A 444 -22.54 -33.57 -1.14
CA TYR A 444 -23.41 -34.57 -0.53
C TYR A 444 -24.05 -34.02 0.74
N VAL A 445 -25.10 -34.67 1.23
CA VAL A 445 -25.75 -34.36 2.50
C VAL A 445 -25.56 -35.54 3.45
N ALA A 446 -24.92 -35.29 4.58
CA ALA A 446 -24.91 -36.20 5.71
C ALA A 446 -26.08 -35.87 6.63
N GLN A 447 -26.91 -36.86 6.91
CA GLN A 447 -28.07 -36.75 7.77
C GLN A 447 -27.95 -37.75 8.92
N ALA A 448 -28.27 -37.29 10.12
CA ALA A 448 -28.42 -38.10 11.31
C ALA A 448 -29.83 -37.89 11.87
N THR A 449 -30.53 -38.97 12.19
CA THR A 449 -31.93 -38.93 12.65
C THR A 449 -32.08 -39.80 13.88
N LEU A 450 -32.80 -39.29 14.89
CA LEU A 450 -33.26 -40.09 16.02
C LEU A 450 -34.72 -40.51 15.77
N ASP A 451 -35.18 -41.65 16.29
CA ASP A 451 -36.60 -42.00 16.13
C ASP A 451 -37.49 -40.97 16.86
N SER A 452 -36.99 -40.36 17.95
CA SER A 452 -37.73 -39.37 18.75
C SER A 452 -37.56 -37.91 18.30
N SER A 453 -36.71 -37.61 17.31
CA SER A 453 -36.37 -36.21 16.95
C SER A 453 -36.26 -36.00 15.44
N PRO A 454 -36.50 -34.77 14.93
CA PRO A 454 -36.31 -34.47 13.52
C PRO A 454 -34.85 -34.69 13.06
N PRO A 455 -34.62 -34.91 11.76
CA PRO A 455 -33.28 -35.11 11.21
C PRO A 455 -32.40 -33.87 11.36
N PHE A 456 -31.13 -34.08 11.69
CA PHE A 456 -30.06 -33.08 11.62
C PHE A 456 -29.22 -33.34 10.37
N SER A 457 -29.02 -32.34 9.51
CA SER A 457 -28.32 -32.53 8.23
C SER A 457 -27.25 -31.46 8.00
N VAL A 458 -26.11 -31.89 7.45
CA VAL A 458 -25.02 -31.00 7.03
C VAL A 458 -24.57 -31.35 5.62
N ARG A 459 -24.23 -30.32 4.84
CA ARG A 459 -23.63 -30.49 3.51
C ARG A 459 -22.12 -30.73 3.67
N PHE A 460 -21.55 -31.59 2.83
CA PHE A 460 -20.11 -31.85 2.80
C PHE A 460 -19.65 -32.23 1.38
N GLY A 461 -18.33 -32.26 1.17
CA GLY A 461 -17.70 -32.82 -0.03
C GLY A 461 -16.63 -33.83 0.35
N TYR A 462 -16.50 -34.92 -0.40
CA TYR A 462 -15.52 -35.97 -0.12
C TYR A 462 -14.14 -35.59 -0.68
N ARG A 463 -13.20 -35.16 0.17
CA ARG A 463 -11.83 -34.78 -0.23
C ARG A 463 -10.88 -34.85 0.96
N PHE A 464 -9.58 -34.94 0.72
CA PHE A 464 -8.58 -34.93 1.79
C PHE A 464 -7.39 -34.04 1.44
N VAL A 465 -6.78 -33.42 2.45
CA VAL A 465 -5.62 -32.54 2.31
C VAL A 465 -4.51 -33.02 3.22
N GLU A 466 -3.29 -33.10 2.67
CA GLU A 466 -2.13 -33.67 3.33
C GLU A 466 -0.91 -32.77 3.07
N ILE A 467 0.00 -32.67 4.04
CA ILE A 467 1.33 -32.09 3.81
C ILE A 467 2.30 -33.23 3.54
N VAL A 468 2.98 -33.16 2.39
CA VAL A 468 4.00 -34.14 2.00
C VAL A 468 5.28 -33.38 1.65
N GLY A 469 6.28 -33.46 2.53
CA GLY A 469 7.51 -32.68 2.41
C GLY A 469 7.23 -31.17 2.41
N THR A 470 7.60 -30.48 1.34
CA THR A 470 7.37 -29.04 1.16
C THR A 470 6.09 -28.70 0.40
N ASN A 471 5.29 -29.71 0.01
CA ASN A 471 4.12 -29.54 -0.84
C ASN A 471 2.83 -29.77 -0.06
N ILE A 472 1.78 -29.09 -0.50
CA ILE A 472 0.40 -29.35 -0.06
C ILE A 472 -0.25 -30.24 -1.10
N HIS A 473 -0.85 -31.34 -0.65
CA HIS A 473 -1.57 -32.28 -1.50
C HIS A 473 -3.07 -32.12 -1.30
N LEU A 474 -3.82 -32.10 -2.40
CA LEU A 474 -5.28 -32.22 -2.42
C LEU A 474 -5.62 -33.52 -3.13
N ASN A 475 -6.41 -34.39 -2.51
CA ASN A 475 -6.79 -35.69 -3.07
C ASN A 475 -5.57 -36.54 -3.51
N GLY A 476 -4.45 -36.40 -2.79
CA GLY A 476 -3.22 -37.16 -3.02
C GLY A 476 -2.27 -36.59 -4.07
N ARG A 477 -2.65 -35.54 -4.80
CA ARG A 477 -1.80 -34.85 -5.79
C ARG A 477 -1.27 -33.51 -5.24
N PRO A 478 0.01 -33.15 -5.48
CA PRO A 478 0.55 -31.87 -5.04
C PRO A 478 -0.12 -30.72 -5.79
N ILE A 479 -0.40 -29.60 -5.13
CA ILE A 479 -0.99 -28.41 -5.73
C ILE A 479 -0.22 -27.15 -5.37
N ARG A 480 -0.14 -26.22 -6.33
CA ARG A 480 0.29 -24.84 -6.06
C ARG A 480 -0.92 -24.00 -5.72
N LEU A 481 -0.86 -23.31 -4.58
CA LEU A 481 -1.91 -22.40 -4.16
C LEU A 481 -1.68 -21.02 -4.79
N LYS A 482 -2.68 -20.50 -5.50
CA LYS A 482 -2.61 -19.22 -6.21
C LYS A 482 -3.87 -18.43 -5.92
N GLY A 483 -3.76 -17.30 -5.25
CA GLY A 483 -4.90 -16.40 -5.16
C GLY A 483 -4.91 -15.48 -3.94
N PRO A 484 -5.93 -14.61 -3.88
CA PRO A 484 -5.80 -13.37 -3.14
C PRO A 484 -6.09 -13.53 -1.66
N TRP A 485 -5.57 -12.58 -0.89
CA TRP A 485 -6.04 -12.26 0.45
C TRP A 485 -6.67 -10.87 0.43
N ALA A 486 -7.67 -10.64 1.29
CA ALA A 486 -8.30 -9.33 1.45
C ALA A 486 -9.14 -9.25 2.72
N HIS A 487 -9.40 -8.03 3.19
CA HIS A 487 -10.34 -7.81 4.28
C HIS A 487 -11.78 -8.04 3.84
N ARG A 488 -12.67 -8.40 4.78
CA ARG A 488 -14.10 -8.62 4.52
C ARG A 488 -14.77 -7.52 3.69
N GLY A 489 -14.52 -6.25 4.02
CA GLY A 489 -15.09 -5.13 3.25
C GLY A 489 -14.60 -5.06 1.81
N GLU A 490 -13.42 -5.61 1.50
CA GLU A 490 -12.86 -5.60 0.16
C GLU A 490 -13.47 -6.71 -0.68
N TRP A 491 -13.57 -7.92 -0.12
CA TRP A 491 -14.32 -9.05 -0.69
C TRP A 491 -15.79 -8.72 -0.97
N MET A 492 -16.44 -7.88 -0.15
CA MET A 492 -17.86 -7.54 -0.30
C MET A 492 -18.11 -6.27 -1.13
N TYR A 493 -17.31 -5.21 -0.95
CA TYR A 493 -17.60 -3.87 -1.50
C TYR A 493 -16.62 -3.39 -2.58
N LYS A 494 -15.35 -3.85 -2.56
CA LYS A 494 -14.34 -3.47 -3.56
C LYS A 494 -14.19 -4.49 -4.69
N THR A 495 -14.89 -5.62 -4.63
CA THR A 495 -14.98 -6.65 -5.69
C THR A 495 -15.79 -6.22 -6.90
N ARG A 496 -15.91 -4.92 -7.18
CA ARG A 496 -16.64 -4.44 -8.35
C ARG A 496 -15.90 -4.89 -9.61
N PHE A 497 -16.54 -5.73 -10.40
CA PHE A 497 -16.11 -6.08 -11.76
C PHE A 497 -17.00 -5.31 -12.73
N HIS A 498 -16.41 -4.45 -13.57
CA HIS A 498 -17.16 -3.54 -14.46
C HIS A 498 -18.21 -2.69 -13.71
N GLY A 499 -17.86 -2.20 -12.53
CA GLY A 499 -18.73 -1.32 -11.72
C GLY A 499 -19.83 -2.03 -10.92
N LYS A 500 -19.90 -3.37 -10.93
CA LYS A 500 -20.90 -4.16 -10.18
C LYS A 500 -20.23 -5.12 -9.20
N SER A 501 -20.70 -5.18 -7.95
CA SER A 501 -20.30 -6.24 -7.01
C SER A 501 -20.83 -7.58 -7.50
N LEU A 502 -19.97 -8.60 -7.55
CA LEU A 502 -20.36 -9.96 -7.90
C LEU A 502 -20.89 -10.71 -6.67
N PRO A 503 -21.92 -11.56 -6.82
CA PRO A 503 -22.24 -12.57 -5.81
C PRO A 503 -21.02 -13.45 -5.49
N PRO A 504 -20.85 -13.97 -4.26
CA PRO A 504 -19.66 -14.73 -3.87
C PRO A 504 -19.30 -15.89 -4.81
N LYS A 505 -20.29 -16.65 -5.29
CA LYS A 505 -20.05 -17.78 -6.21
C LYS A 505 -19.51 -17.33 -7.57
N GLU A 506 -20.11 -16.29 -8.16
CA GLU A 506 -19.64 -15.70 -9.42
C GLU A 506 -18.25 -15.08 -9.26
N LEU A 507 -17.96 -14.48 -8.10
CA LEU A 507 -16.64 -13.99 -7.75
C LEU A 507 -15.60 -15.10 -7.76
N TYR A 508 -15.85 -16.23 -7.08
CA TYR A 508 -14.93 -17.37 -7.07
C TYR A 508 -14.74 -17.97 -8.47
N GLN A 509 -15.82 -18.11 -9.24
CA GLN A 509 -15.74 -18.54 -10.63
C GLN A 509 -14.88 -17.59 -11.47
N THR A 510 -15.04 -16.27 -11.29
CA THR A 510 -14.23 -15.24 -11.97
C THR A 510 -12.76 -15.37 -11.59
N LEU A 511 -12.43 -15.52 -10.31
CA LEU A 511 -11.05 -15.74 -9.86
C LEU A 511 -10.43 -17.00 -10.49
N MET A 512 -11.20 -18.09 -10.62
CA MET A 512 -10.74 -19.29 -11.33
C MET A 512 -10.48 -19.06 -12.81
N THR A 513 -11.25 -18.20 -13.50
CA THR A 513 -10.93 -17.83 -14.88
C THR A 513 -9.59 -17.10 -15.01
N PHE A 514 -9.11 -16.46 -13.93
CA PHE A 514 -7.79 -15.85 -13.86
C PHE A 514 -6.68 -16.82 -13.41
N GLY A 515 -6.98 -18.12 -13.28
CA GLY A 515 -6.01 -19.15 -12.88
C GLY A 515 -5.79 -19.27 -11.36
N MET A 516 -6.57 -18.55 -10.55
CA MET A 516 -6.52 -18.62 -9.10
C MET A 516 -7.37 -19.79 -8.60
N ASN A 517 -6.94 -20.44 -7.53
CA ASN A 517 -7.62 -21.61 -6.97
C ASN A 517 -7.88 -21.51 -5.45
N ILE A 518 -7.35 -20.48 -4.78
CA ILE A 518 -7.54 -20.28 -3.34
C ILE A 518 -7.81 -18.80 -3.00
N GLY A 519 -8.54 -18.56 -1.90
CA GLY A 519 -8.66 -17.23 -1.30
C GLY A 519 -8.48 -17.26 0.22
N ARG A 520 -7.80 -16.26 0.79
CA ARG A 520 -7.70 -16.07 2.25
C ARG A 520 -8.74 -15.06 2.74
N LEU A 521 -9.64 -15.52 3.59
CA LEU A 521 -10.71 -14.72 4.20
C LEU A 521 -10.20 -13.96 5.43
N HIS A 522 -9.36 -12.96 5.19
CA HIS A 522 -8.68 -12.17 6.23
C HIS A 522 -9.63 -11.12 6.85
N CYS A 523 -9.66 -10.84 8.16
CA CYS A 523 -9.00 -11.44 9.33
C CYS A 523 -10.07 -11.80 10.38
N GLN A 524 -11.13 -12.49 9.96
CA GLN A 524 -12.28 -12.83 10.80
C GLN A 524 -13.16 -13.85 10.06
N PRO A 525 -14.08 -14.54 10.75
CA PRO A 525 -15.13 -15.29 10.08
C PRO A 525 -15.88 -14.42 9.07
N PHE A 526 -16.27 -14.96 7.92
CA PHE A 526 -17.14 -14.30 6.94
C PHE A 526 -18.60 -14.77 7.09
N PRO A 527 -19.58 -14.14 6.43
CA PRO A 527 -20.93 -14.67 6.39
C PRO A 527 -20.97 -16.05 5.72
N ASP A 528 -21.91 -16.91 6.14
CA ASP A 528 -21.95 -18.34 5.75
C ASP A 528 -22.05 -18.55 4.22
N ASP A 529 -22.72 -17.63 3.51
CA ASP A 529 -22.88 -17.67 2.06
C ASP A 529 -21.56 -17.59 1.28
N PHE A 530 -20.48 -17.05 1.86
CA PHE A 530 -19.14 -17.09 1.26
C PHE A 530 -18.56 -18.51 1.27
N TYR A 531 -18.72 -19.26 2.35
CA TYR A 531 -18.19 -20.63 2.42
C TYR A 531 -19.03 -21.58 1.57
N ASP A 532 -20.36 -21.45 1.63
CA ASP A 532 -21.29 -22.18 0.76
C ASP A 532 -21.01 -21.94 -0.73
N ALA A 533 -20.77 -20.68 -1.12
CA ALA A 533 -20.44 -20.35 -2.49
C ALA A 533 -19.09 -20.93 -2.94
N ALA A 534 -18.10 -21.02 -2.06
CA ALA A 534 -16.81 -21.63 -2.37
C ALA A 534 -16.94 -23.16 -2.54
N ASP A 535 -17.72 -23.81 -1.68
CA ASP A 535 -18.04 -25.24 -1.79
C ASP A 535 -18.70 -25.55 -3.14
N GLU A 536 -19.67 -24.72 -3.55
CA GLU A 536 -20.40 -24.88 -4.80
C GLU A 536 -19.63 -24.45 -6.06
N ALA A 537 -18.60 -23.62 -5.91
CA ALA A 537 -17.71 -23.25 -7.00
C ALA A 537 -16.58 -24.27 -7.20
N GLY A 538 -16.22 -25.04 -6.17
CA GLY A 538 -14.97 -25.79 -6.16
C GLY A 538 -13.77 -24.85 -5.99
N PHE A 539 -13.87 -23.86 -5.10
CA PHE A 539 -12.80 -22.89 -4.83
C PHE A 539 -12.24 -23.12 -3.43
N LEU A 540 -10.91 -23.12 -3.28
CA LEU A 540 -10.28 -23.38 -1.99
C LEU A 540 -10.29 -22.12 -1.12
N LEU A 541 -10.39 -22.30 0.20
CA LEU A 541 -10.35 -21.22 1.17
C LEU A 541 -9.31 -21.48 2.26
N ILE A 542 -8.66 -20.39 2.69
CA ILE A 542 -8.06 -20.27 4.01
C ILE A 542 -9.04 -19.50 4.88
N ALA A 543 -9.63 -20.19 5.85
CA ALA A 543 -10.56 -19.58 6.80
C ALA A 543 -9.79 -19.11 8.03
N GLU A 544 -9.94 -17.84 8.41
CA GLU A 544 -9.16 -17.20 9.47
C GLU A 544 -10.03 -16.78 10.67
N THR A 545 -9.54 -17.05 11.88
CA THR A 545 -10.18 -16.60 13.12
C THR A 545 -10.14 -15.06 13.23
N ALA A 546 -10.86 -14.51 14.22
CA ALA A 546 -10.75 -13.10 14.60
C ALA A 546 -9.56 -12.82 15.55
N VAL A 547 -8.66 -13.77 15.80
CA VAL A 547 -7.50 -13.58 16.67
C VAL A 547 -6.39 -12.87 15.89
N SER A 548 -6.24 -11.57 16.09
CA SER A 548 -5.20 -10.75 15.43
C SER A 548 -4.38 -10.00 16.46
N HIS A 549 -3.05 -9.95 16.28
CA HIS A 549 -2.09 -9.22 17.12
C HIS A 549 -2.01 -9.65 18.60
N ARG A 550 -3.10 -9.49 19.36
CA ARG A 550 -3.33 -9.83 20.78
C ARG A 550 -4.86 -9.88 21.05
N PRO A 551 -5.33 -10.56 22.11
CA PRO A 551 -4.56 -11.12 23.24
C PRO A 551 -4.43 -12.65 23.22
N ALA A 552 -3.52 -13.19 24.06
CA ALA A 552 -3.42 -14.63 24.34
C ALA A 552 -4.31 -14.99 25.53
N THR A 553 -5.62 -15.20 25.28
CA THR A 553 -6.62 -15.45 26.33
C THR A 553 -7.41 -16.72 26.08
N GLN A 554 -8.08 -17.23 27.12
CA GLN A 554 -9.02 -18.34 26.98
C GLN A 554 -10.11 -18.03 25.95
N ALA A 555 -10.65 -16.79 25.94
CA ALA A 555 -11.63 -16.37 24.93
C ALA A 555 -11.11 -16.48 23.49
N SER A 556 -9.80 -16.34 23.27
CA SER A 556 -9.19 -16.52 21.94
C SER A 556 -9.10 -17.99 21.55
N LEU A 557 -8.86 -18.88 22.52
CA LEU A 557 -8.89 -20.34 22.31
C LEU A 557 -10.33 -20.82 22.08
N ASP A 558 -11.28 -20.37 22.89
CA ASP A 558 -12.71 -20.70 22.78
C ASP A 558 -13.25 -20.24 21.41
N HIS A 559 -12.90 -19.03 20.98
CA HIS A 559 -13.24 -18.52 19.66
C HIS A 559 -12.70 -19.43 18.53
N ALA A 560 -11.45 -19.87 18.61
CA ALA A 560 -10.86 -20.75 17.61
C ALA A 560 -11.59 -22.11 17.55
N VAL A 561 -11.96 -22.67 18.71
CA VAL A 561 -12.71 -23.93 18.80
C VAL A 561 -14.10 -23.79 18.17
N GLU A 562 -14.85 -22.76 18.55
CA GLU A 562 -16.20 -22.52 18.02
C GLU A 562 -16.17 -22.17 16.53
N PHE A 563 -15.15 -21.45 16.07
CA PHE A 563 -14.92 -21.15 14.66
C PHE A 563 -14.78 -22.43 13.82
N VAL A 564 -13.95 -23.37 14.28
CA VAL A 564 -13.76 -24.66 13.61
C VAL A 564 -15.03 -25.49 13.63
N ARG A 565 -15.71 -25.58 14.78
CA ARG A 565 -16.98 -26.33 14.89
C ARG A 565 -18.05 -25.83 13.93
N HIS A 566 -18.17 -24.50 13.79
CA HIS A 566 -19.12 -23.85 12.90
C HIS A 566 -18.84 -24.16 11.42
N LEU A 567 -17.56 -24.28 11.03
CA LEU A 567 -17.17 -24.28 9.61
C LEU A 567 -16.57 -25.60 9.08
N ARG A 568 -16.22 -26.57 9.93
CA ARG A 568 -15.45 -27.77 9.56
C ARG A 568 -16.08 -28.68 8.50
N ASN A 569 -17.38 -28.55 8.25
CA ASN A 569 -18.08 -29.36 7.24
C ASN A 569 -17.92 -28.79 5.82
N HIS A 570 -17.44 -27.55 5.66
CA HIS A 570 -17.18 -26.95 4.33
C HIS A 570 -15.98 -27.63 3.65
N PRO A 571 -16.16 -28.33 2.50
CA PRO A 571 -15.03 -28.91 1.76
C PRO A 571 -14.07 -27.86 1.20
N SER A 572 -14.52 -26.63 0.94
CA SER A 572 -13.66 -25.54 0.44
C SER A 572 -12.53 -25.13 1.39
N ILE A 573 -12.72 -25.23 2.70
CA ILE A 573 -11.73 -24.78 3.69
C ILE A 573 -10.58 -25.77 3.75
N VAL A 574 -9.44 -25.46 3.15
CA VAL A 574 -8.30 -26.40 3.06
C VAL A 574 -7.20 -26.16 4.07
N ILE A 575 -7.15 -24.96 4.63
CA ILE A 575 -6.20 -24.56 5.67
C ILE A 575 -6.97 -23.72 6.69
N TRP A 576 -6.74 -23.98 7.98
CA TRP A 576 -7.17 -23.11 9.07
C TRP A 576 -6.11 -22.07 9.36
N SER A 577 -6.50 -20.80 9.51
CA SER A 577 -5.61 -19.76 10.03
C SER A 577 -6.03 -19.39 11.44
N GLY A 578 -5.29 -19.88 12.44
CA GLY A 578 -5.61 -19.71 13.85
C GLY A 578 -5.42 -18.28 14.35
N SER A 579 -4.53 -17.51 13.72
CA SER A 579 -4.33 -16.10 14.07
C SER A 579 -3.63 -15.31 12.96
N ASN A 580 -3.71 -13.98 13.02
CA ASN A 580 -2.93 -13.08 12.18
C ASN A 580 -1.91 -12.26 12.99
N GLU A 581 -0.67 -12.19 12.52
CA GLU A 581 0.33 -11.23 12.97
C GLU A 581 0.52 -11.17 14.49
N PHE A 582 0.36 -12.33 15.15
CA PHE A 582 0.31 -12.45 16.59
C PHE A 582 1.67 -12.11 17.22
N GLU A 583 1.72 -10.99 17.94
CA GLU A 583 2.97 -10.41 18.47
C GLU A 583 4.12 -10.35 17.45
N HIS A 584 3.81 -10.16 16.16
CA HIS A 584 4.79 -10.37 15.10
C HIS A 584 5.93 -9.34 15.08
N TRP A 585 5.81 -8.26 15.84
CA TRP A 585 6.83 -7.21 16.02
C TRP A 585 7.82 -7.50 17.17
N ILE A 586 7.60 -8.54 17.98
CA ILE A 586 8.49 -8.91 19.09
C ILE A 586 9.60 -9.85 18.57
N SER A 587 10.86 -9.47 18.78
CA SER A 587 12.03 -10.25 18.31
C SER A 587 13.12 -10.29 19.39
N PRO A 588 13.55 -11.47 19.87
CA PRO A 588 13.05 -12.81 19.52
C PRO A 588 11.60 -13.05 19.99
N ARG A 589 10.91 -14.02 19.38
CA ARG A 589 9.54 -14.42 19.80
C ARG A 589 9.54 -14.95 21.24
N PRO A 590 8.60 -14.52 22.12
CA PRO A 590 8.48 -15.11 23.45
C PRO A 590 8.06 -16.58 23.39
N GLN A 591 8.61 -17.42 24.29
CA GLN A 591 8.26 -18.84 24.35
C GLN A 591 6.77 -19.06 24.68
N ALA A 592 6.21 -18.28 25.60
CA ALA A 592 4.79 -18.35 25.95
C ALA A 592 3.87 -18.09 24.74
N THR A 593 4.28 -17.19 23.83
CA THR A 593 3.55 -16.90 22.60
C THR A 593 3.58 -18.09 21.65
N MET A 594 4.74 -18.74 21.50
CA MET A 594 4.86 -19.97 20.70
C MET A 594 4.02 -21.10 21.29
N ASP A 595 4.09 -21.32 22.60
CA ASP A 595 3.33 -22.39 23.27
C ASP A 595 1.81 -22.15 23.18
N PHE A 596 1.37 -20.88 23.25
CA PHE A 596 -0.04 -20.52 23.06
C PHE A 596 -0.54 -20.85 21.65
N LEU A 597 0.21 -20.51 20.60
CA LEU A 597 -0.18 -20.79 19.22
C LEU A 597 -0.14 -22.30 18.91
N VAL A 598 0.85 -23.02 19.45
CA VAL A 598 0.89 -24.50 19.35
C VAL A 598 -0.33 -25.12 20.04
N ASN A 599 -0.70 -24.64 21.23
CA ASN A 599 -1.92 -25.10 21.92
C ASN A 599 -3.19 -24.79 21.10
N MET A 600 -3.26 -23.61 20.49
CA MET A 600 -4.38 -23.25 19.61
C MET A 600 -4.46 -24.19 18.39
N GLN A 601 -3.34 -24.52 17.75
CA GLN A 601 -3.31 -25.50 16.66
C GLN A 601 -3.82 -26.89 17.11
N GLU A 602 -3.39 -27.38 18.27
CA GLU A 602 -3.87 -28.68 18.77
C GLU A 602 -5.37 -28.65 19.08
N LEU A 603 -5.90 -27.58 19.67
CA LEU A 603 -7.34 -27.41 19.86
C LEU A 603 -8.12 -27.37 18.55
N ILE A 604 -7.56 -26.76 17.50
CA ILE A 604 -8.14 -26.81 16.14
C ILE A 604 -8.16 -28.25 15.62
N HIS A 605 -7.06 -28.99 15.75
CA HIS A 605 -6.98 -30.40 15.36
C HIS A 605 -7.94 -31.31 16.13
N GLU A 606 -8.14 -31.06 17.43
CA GLU A 606 -9.09 -31.81 18.25
C GLU A 606 -10.54 -31.60 17.81
N ASN A 607 -10.86 -30.44 17.24
CA ASN A 607 -12.22 -30.08 16.82
C ASN A 607 -12.47 -30.23 15.31
N ASP A 608 -11.43 -30.46 14.51
CA ASP A 608 -11.50 -30.88 13.11
C ASP A 608 -10.91 -32.29 12.94
N PRO A 609 -11.73 -33.36 12.97
CA PRO A 609 -11.22 -34.73 12.90
C PRO A 609 -10.60 -35.09 11.55
N SER A 610 -10.77 -34.25 10.51
CA SER A 610 -10.05 -34.40 9.23
C SER A 610 -8.59 -33.92 9.30
N ARG A 611 -8.19 -33.25 10.39
CA ARG A 611 -6.85 -32.71 10.67
C ARG A 611 -6.25 -31.92 9.50
N ARG A 612 -7.02 -30.96 8.99
CA ARG A 612 -6.53 -30.01 7.96
C ARG A 612 -5.35 -29.20 8.51
N PRO A 613 -4.37 -28.82 7.66
CA PRO A 613 -3.25 -28.01 8.09
C PRO A 613 -3.67 -26.69 8.75
N VAL A 614 -2.95 -26.33 9.82
CA VAL A 614 -3.14 -25.07 10.54
C VAL A 614 -1.96 -24.13 10.32
N GLN A 615 -2.25 -22.85 10.12
CA GLN A 615 -1.27 -21.77 10.08
C GLN A 615 -1.54 -20.70 11.11
N HIS A 616 -0.51 -19.93 11.44
CA HIS A 616 -0.63 -18.64 12.13
C HIS A 616 0.03 -17.57 11.26
N SER A 617 -0.79 -16.79 10.54
CA SER A 617 -0.34 -15.92 9.47
C SER A 617 0.69 -14.89 9.95
N GLY A 618 1.83 -14.80 9.25
CA GLY A 618 2.93 -13.88 9.57
C GLY A 618 3.77 -14.26 10.79
N PHE A 619 3.44 -15.34 11.51
CA PHE A 619 4.17 -15.71 12.73
C PHE A 619 5.47 -16.48 12.48
N GLY A 620 5.52 -17.29 11.42
CA GLY A 620 6.57 -18.29 11.16
C GLY A 620 6.05 -19.71 11.38
N ASP A 621 6.83 -20.57 12.05
CA ASP A 621 6.50 -21.99 12.32
C ASP A 621 6.65 -22.42 13.79
N ALA A 622 6.85 -21.45 14.69
CA ALA A 622 7.12 -21.66 16.12
C ALA A 622 8.24 -22.68 16.40
N ASN A 623 9.41 -22.51 15.76
CA ASN A 623 10.56 -23.41 15.86
C ASN A 623 10.24 -24.84 15.38
N GLY A 624 9.50 -24.95 14.28
CA GLY A 624 9.13 -26.21 13.67
C GLY A 624 7.98 -26.95 14.34
N LYS A 625 7.23 -26.34 15.26
CA LYS A 625 6.08 -26.97 15.94
C LYS A 625 4.73 -26.80 15.22
N LEU A 626 4.58 -25.79 14.36
CA LEU A 626 3.34 -25.57 13.57
C LEU A 626 3.35 -26.38 12.26
N ASP A 627 2.19 -26.68 11.68
CA ASP A 627 2.11 -27.57 10.49
C ASP A 627 2.83 -27.02 9.26
N LEU A 628 2.77 -25.70 9.07
CA LEU A 628 3.32 -25.00 7.92
C LEU A 628 4.04 -23.71 8.32
N VAL A 629 4.85 -23.19 7.40
CA VAL A 629 5.54 -21.91 7.58
C VAL A 629 4.69 -20.82 6.92
N ASN A 630 4.30 -19.79 7.67
CA ASN A 630 3.68 -18.60 7.09
C ASN A 630 4.44 -17.31 7.44
N ILE A 631 4.78 -16.52 6.42
CA ILE A 631 5.49 -15.23 6.56
C ILE A 631 4.79 -14.12 5.77
N HIS A 632 5.01 -12.87 6.18
CA HIS A 632 4.47 -11.68 5.52
C HIS A 632 5.60 -10.84 4.91
N TYR A 633 5.36 -10.30 3.71
CA TYR A 633 6.19 -9.29 3.05
C TYR A 633 7.69 -9.62 2.92
N PRO A 634 8.09 -10.87 2.64
CA PRO A 634 9.51 -11.20 2.51
C PRO A 634 10.21 -10.41 1.38
N ALA A 635 9.44 -9.96 0.39
CA ALA A 635 9.91 -9.25 -0.79
C ALA A 635 9.83 -7.71 -0.71
N GLU A 636 9.27 -7.13 0.36
CA GLU A 636 8.98 -5.69 0.40
C GLU A 636 10.27 -4.84 0.52
N GLY A 637 10.51 -3.95 -0.45
CA GLY A 637 11.61 -2.98 -0.43
C GLY A 637 12.28 -2.79 -1.80
N ALA A 638 13.38 -2.03 -1.84
CA ALA A 638 14.22 -1.90 -3.04
C ALA A 638 14.97 -3.22 -3.34
N GLY A 639 15.43 -3.37 -4.59
CA GLY A 639 16.27 -4.50 -4.99
C GLY A 639 15.54 -5.71 -5.58
N ILE A 640 14.37 -5.51 -6.18
CA ILE A 640 13.69 -6.51 -7.01
C ILE A 640 14.43 -6.61 -8.37
N PRO A 641 14.65 -7.81 -8.92
CA PRO A 641 14.15 -9.10 -8.45
C PRO A 641 15.04 -9.82 -7.41
N THR A 642 16.27 -9.39 -7.15
CA THR A 642 17.20 -10.10 -6.24
C THR A 642 16.58 -10.40 -4.87
N ARG A 643 15.88 -9.44 -4.28
CA ARG A 643 15.23 -9.57 -2.97
C ARG A 643 14.12 -10.62 -2.95
N LEU A 644 13.55 -10.95 -4.11
CA LEU A 644 12.57 -12.03 -4.22
C LEU A 644 13.22 -13.38 -3.92
N TYR A 645 14.53 -13.54 -4.17
CA TYR A 645 15.30 -14.78 -3.97
C TYR A 645 15.89 -14.93 -2.57
N TRP A 646 15.17 -14.45 -1.56
CA TRP A 646 15.65 -14.43 -0.19
C TRP A 646 15.95 -15.82 0.37
N THR A 647 15.39 -16.91 -0.16
CA THR A 647 15.76 -18.27 0.31
C THR A 647 17.21 -18.62 -0.02
N ARG A 648 17.80 -18.03 -1.07
CA ARG A 648 19.22 -18.19 -1.41
C ARG A 648 20.13 -17.38 -0.49
N ASN A 649 19.61 -16.25 0.01
CA ASN A 649 20.31 -15.40 0.96
C ASN A 649 19.36 -14.95 2.09
N PRO A 650 19.11 -15.81 3.09
CA PRO A 650 18.17 -15.51 4.17
C PRO A 650 18.52 -14.25 4.98
N GLN A 651 19.75 -13.74 4.86
CA GLN A 651 20.12 -12.46 5.45
C GLN A 651 19.31 -11.28 4.88
N GLN A 652 18.72 -11.41 3.69
CA GLN A 652 17.87 -10.37 3.10
C GLN A 652 16.50 -10.23 3.79
N LEU A 653 15.98 -11.29 4.43
CA LEU A 653 14.76 -11.22 5.25
C LEU A 653 14.95 -10.44 6.57
N LEU A 654 16.20 -10.13 6.95
CA LEU A 654 16.56 -9.54 8.23
C LEU A 654 16.13 -8.07 8.41
N GLN A 655 15.52 -7.41 7.41
CA GLN A 655 15.31 -5.96 7.45
C GLN A 655 14.03 -5.48 8.18
N ARG A 656 13.05 -6.33 8.47
CA ARG A 656 11.78 -5.90 9.12
C ARG A 656 11.40 -6.64 10.40
N ASN A 657 11.00 -7.90 10.33
CA ASN A 657 10.34 -8.59 11.47
C ASN A 657 10.93 -9.97 11.83
N TYR A 658 11.79 -10.55 10.98
CA TYR A 658 12.31 -11.90 11.15
C TYR A 658 13.81 -11.92 11.53
N LYS A 659 14.43 -10.75 11.75
CA LYS A 659 15.88 -10.56 11.96
C LYS A 659 16.50 -11.47 13.01
N HIS A 660 15.86 -11.63 14.16
CA HIS A 660 16.41 -12.45 15.25
C HIS A 660 15.74 -13.82 15.35
N ASN A 661 14.74 -14.07 14.50
CA ASN A 661 14.09 -15.38 14.43
C ASN A 661 14.74 -16.27 13.36
N ILE A 662 15.31 -15.73 12.28
CA ILE A 662 15.91 -16.52 11.17
C ILE A 662 17.09 -17.41 11.61
N THR A 663 17.81 -17.04 12.66
CA THR A 663 18.88 -17.90 13.19
C THR A 663 18.34 -19.19 13.84
N THR A 664 17.09 -19.21 14.30
CA THR A 664 16.38 -20.41 14.80
C THR A 664 15.33 -20.95 13.82
N PHE A 665 14.86 -20.11 12.90
CA PHE A 665 13.86 -20.35 11.86
C PHE A 665 14.58 -20.59 10.52
N ASN A 666 14.87 -21.87 10.22
CA ASN A 666 15.26 -22.29 8.88
C ASN A 666 14.08 -23.00 8.20
N PRO A 667 13.19 -22.26 7.51
CA PRO A 667 11.98 -22.82 6.92
C PRO A 667 12.24 -23.62 5.65
N ILE A 668 13.44 -23.50 5.07
CA ILE A 668 13.75 -23.99 3.73
C ILE A 668 13.82 -25.51 3.72
N GLY A 669 13.09 -26.13 2.80
CA GLY A 669 13.18 -27.57 2.51
C GLY A 669 12.54 -28.51 3.52
N LYS A 670 11.84 -27.99 4.55
CA LYS A 670 11.26 -28.82 5.63
C LYS A 670 9.74 -28.91 5.58
N LYS A 671 9.08 -27.80 5.30
CA LYS A 671 7.62 -27.64 5.34
C LYS A 671 7.18 -26.72 4.19
N PRO A 672 5.89 -26.75 3.79
CA PRO A 672 5.36 -25.76 2.87
C PRO A 672 5.53 -24.34 3.43
N ILE A 673 6.00 -23.43 2.56
CA ILE A 673 6.12 -21.99 2.87
C ILE A 673 4.98 -21.26 2.16
N LEU A 674 4.19 -20.52 2.93
CA LEU A 674 3.08 -19.72 2.45
C LEU A 674 3.35 -18.23 2.72
N TYR A 675 3.08 -17.39 1.73
CA TYR A 675 3.04 -15.94 1.94
C TYR A 675 1.62 -15.57 2.30
N GLY A 676 1.36 -15.37 3.60
CA GLY A 676 0.03 -15.03 4.10
C GLY A 676 -0.43 -13.64 3.63
N GLU A 677 0.55 -12.74 3.47
CA GLU A 677 0.36 -11.40 2.92
C GLU A 677 1.57 -11.00 2.08
N GLU A 678 1.31 -10.65 0.82
CA GLU A 678 2.22 -9.90 -0.03
C GLU A 678 1.47 -8.69 -0.60
N LEU A 679 2.00 -7.49 -0.39
CA LEU A 679 1.37 -6.25 -0.81
C LEU A 679 1.69 -5.99 -2.28
N ILE A 680 0.67 -5.52 -3.01
CA ILE A 680 0.92 -4.97 -4.33
C ILE A 680 1.70 -3.67 -4.17
N PRO A 681 2.90 -3.53 -4.78
CA PRO A 681 3.64 -2.29 -4.73
C PRO A 681 2.79 -1.13 -5.24
N GLY A 682 2.98 0.06 -4.65
CA GLY A 682 2.28 1.24 -5.12
C GLY A 682 2.66 1.55 -6.57
N LEU A 683 1.77 2.21 -7.32
CA LEU A 683 2.08 2.64 -8.70
C LEU A 683 3.39 3.43 -8.80
N LYS A 684 3.69 4.24 -7.77
CA LYS A 684 4.91 5.04 -7.67
C LYS A 684 6.17 4.18 -7.54
N ASP A 685 6.06 2.99 -6.96
CA ASP A 685 7.18 2.05 -6.74
C ASP A 685 7.60 1.36 -8.04
N THR A 686 6.78 1.42 -9.09
CA THR A 686 7.19 0.96 -10.43
C THR A 686 8.40 1.72 -10.97
N SER A 687 8.69 2.91 -10.43
CA SER A 687 9.93 3.65 -10.73
C SER A 687 11.21 2.91 -10.37
N LEU A 688 11.17 1.94 -9.45
CA LEU A 688 12.31 1.06 -9.13
C LEU A 688 12.83 0.28 -10.34
N HIS A 689 11.97 0.04 -11.35
CA HIS A 689 12.31 -0.75 -12.54
C HIS A 689 12.26 0.06 -13.85
N TYR A 690 11.48 1.13 -13.85
CA TYR A 690 11.17 1.90 -15.06
C TYR A 690 11.54 3.38 -14.96
N GLY A 691 12.05 3.83 -13.82
CA GLY A 691 12.63 5.16 -13.66
C GLY A 691 11.66 6.30 -13.96
N GLU A 692 12.16 7.28 -14.70
CA GLU A 692 11.45 8.53 -14.98
C GLU A 692 10.10 8.33 -15.68
N PRO A 693 9.99 7.48 -16.74
CA PRO A 693 8.69 7.17 -17.35
C PRO A 693 7.62 6.68 -16.37
N ALA A 694 7.98 5.88 -15.36
CA ALA A 694 7.03 5.39 -14.37
C ALA A 694 6.55 6.48 -13.41
N LEU A 695 7.45 7.37 -12.98
CA LEU A 695 7.06 8.51 -12.14
C LEU A 695 6.13 9.45 -12.90
N ARG A 696 6.48 9.78 -14.15
CA ARG A 696 5.63 10.62 -15.01
C ARG A 696 4.23 10.05 -15.14
N ASP A 697 4.12 8.77 -15.46
CA ASP A 697 2.82 8.12 -15.65
C ASP A 697 2.06 7.99 -14.32
N PHE A 698 2.74 7.80 -13.19
CA PHE A 698 2.11 7.82 -11.86
C PHE A 698 1.47 9.18 -11.55
N TYR A 699 2.19 10.28 -11.73
CA TYR A 699 1.64 11.62 -11.47
C TYR A 699 0.51 11.96 -12.44
N ALA A 700 0.67 11.66 -13.73
CA ALA A 700 -0.41 11.84 -14.70
C ALA A 700 -1.65 11.00 -14.36
N ALA A 701 -1.48 9.75 -13.89
CA ALA A 701 -2.60 8.92 -13.45
C ALA A 701 -3.31 9.51 -12.23
N LYS A 702 -2.57 10.08 -11.27
CA LYS A 702 -3.12 10.76 -10.09
C LYS A 702 -3.99 11.97 -10.47
N ASP A 703 -3.64 12.65 -11.55
CA ASP A 703 -4.39 13.79 -12.09
C ASP A 703 -5.57 13.37 -13.00
N GLY A 704 -5.85 12.07 -13.11
CA GLY A 704 -7.00 11.51 -13.83
C GLY A 704 -6.71 11.04 -15.26
N ASN A 705 -5.45 10.96 -15.69
CA ASN A 705 -5.10 10.44 -17.02
C ASN A 705 -5.20 8.91 -17.06
N GLU A 706 -6.22 8.38 -17.74
CA GLU A 706 -6.48 6.95 -17.82
C GLU A 706 -5.40 6.17 -18.59
N SER A 707 -4.84 6.75 -19.66
CA SER A 707 -3.76 6.11 -20.44
C SER A 707 -2.48 5.97 -19.59
N ALA A 708 -2.18 6.98 -18.77
CA ALA A 708 -1.06 6.91 -17.84
C ALA A 708 -1.29 5.86 -16.74
N ARG A 709 -2.54 5.76 -16.24
CA ARG A 709 -2.95 4.72 -15.28
C ARG A 709 -2.80 3.32 -15.87
N ASP A 710 -3.24 3.10 -17.11
CA ASP A 710 -3.05 1.83 -17.84
C ASP A 710 -1.57 1.46 -17.94
N LYS A 711 -0.71 2.39 -18.41
CA LYS A 711 0.75 2.17 -18.48
C LYS A 711 1.35 1.82 -17.11
N ALA A 712 0.93 2.50 -16.05
CA ALA A 712 1.40 2.22 -14.69
C ALA A 712 0.99 0.82 -14.21
N TYR A 713 -0.24 0.39 -14.50
CA TYR A 713 -0.71 -0.97 -14.19
C TYR A 713 0.00 -2.06 -15.01
N ARG A 714 0.34 -1.80 -16.29
CA ARG A 714 1.16 -2.74 -17.09
C ARG A 714 2.55 -2.95 -16.48
N ARG A 715 3.20 -1.87 -16.02
CA ARG A 715 4.49 -1.94 -15.34
C ARG A 715 4.41 -2.70 -14.03
N LEU A 716 3.35 -2.46 -13.26
CA LEU A 716 3.10 -3.14 -12.01
C LEU A 716 2.87 -4.65 -12.22
N ALA A 717 2.12 -5.03 -13.27
CA ALA A 717 1.91 -6.44 -13.63
C ALA A 717 3.22 -7.15 -13.97
N ARG A 718 4.16 -6.45 -14.62
CA ARG A 718 5.50 -6.98 -14.91
C ARG A 718 6.36 -7.12 -13.66
N ILE A 719 6.19 -6.29 -12.63
CA ILE A 719 6.87 -6.49 -11.34
C ILE A 719 6.32 -7.75 -10.67
N TRP A 720 5.00 -7.93 -10.65
CA TRP A 720 4.36 -9.12 -10.10
C TRP A 720 4.65 -10.40 -10.87
N THR A 721 4.96 -10.28 -12.16
CA THR A 721 5.53 -11.38 -12.94
C THR A 721 6.84 -11.88 -12.32
N PHE A 722 7.74 -10.99 -11.87
CA PHE A 722 8.95 -11.42 -11.17
C PHE A 722 8.64 -12.09 -9.84
N HIS A 723 7.68 -11.58 -9.06
CA HIS A 723 7.24 -12.20 -7.80
C HIS A 723 6.77 -13.64 -8.02
N ALA A 724 5.76 -13.84 -8.89
CA ALA A 724 5.19 -15.16 -9.13
C ALA A 724 6.21 -16.18 -9.63
N ARG A 725 7.16 -15.75 -10.48
CA ARG A 725 8.24 -16.61 -10.98
C ARG A 725 9.25 -16.95 -9.89
N ALA A 726 9.65 -15.97 -9.08
CA ALA A 726 10.59 -16.19 -7.99
C ALA A 726 10.03 -17.10 -6.89
N GLU A 727 8.75 -16.96 -6.59
CA GLU A 727 8.06 -17.84 -5.65
C GLU A 727 8.03 -19.28 -6.15
N ARG A 728 7.75 -19.50 -7.45
CA ARG A 728 7.82 -20.84 -8.07
C ARG A 728 9.21 -21.43 -8.03
N GLU A 729 10.22 -20.68 -8.47
CA GLU A 729 11.61 -21.17 -8.54
C GLU A 729 12.19 -21.51 -7.16
N GLN A 730 11.61 -20.98 -6.09
CA GLN A 730 12.00 -21.29 -4.70
C GLN A 730 11.07 -22.31 -4.03
N ASN A 731 10.15 -22.91 -4.80
CA ASN A 731 9.13 -23.84 -4.34
C ASN A 731 8.24 -23.30 -3.20
N ILE A 732 7.86 -22.02 -3.27
CA ILE A 732 6.88 -21.42 -2.34
C ILE A 732 5.50 -22.01 -2.65
N ALA A 733 4.85 -22.59 -1.64
CA ALA A 733 3.62 -23.37 -1.84
C ALA A 733 2.41 -22.50 -2.18
N MET A 734 2.42 -21.22 -1.77
CA MET A 734 1.33 -20.27 -2.03
C MET A 734 1.82 -18.91 -2.52
N ILE A 735 1.26 -18.48 -3.65
CA ILE A 735 1.38 -17.14 -4.23
C ILE A 735 0.14 -16.32 -3.88
N SER A 736 0.28 -15.28 -3.04
CA SER A 736 -0.88 -14.55 -2.49
C SER A 736 -0.84 -13.02 -2.65
N PRO A 737 -1.21 -12.50 -3.84
CA PRO A 737 -1.31 -11.05 -4.08
C PRO A 737 -2.62 -10.45 -3.52
N ASN A 738 -2.58 -9.24 -2.96
CA ASN A 738 -3.80 -8.49 -2.66
C ASN A 738 -4.35 -7.70 -3.87
N ILE A 739 -4.95 -8.41 -4.82
CA ILE A 739 -5.45 -7.82 -6.09
C ILE A 739 -6.68 -6.92 -5.94
N PHE A 740 -7.43 -7.05 -4.85
CA PHE A 740 -8.70 -6.35 -4.69
C PHE A 740 -8.55 -4.84 -4.49
N TYR A 741 -7.34 -4.34 -4.16
CA TYR A 741 -7.06 -2.91 -4.17
C TYR A 741 -7.09 -2.26 -5.55
N ILE A 742 -6.86 -3.05 -6.62
CA ILE A 742 -6.72 -2.54 -7.99
C ILE A 742 -8.00 -2.76 -8.81
N GLY A 743 -8.80 -3.76 -8.45
CA GLY A 743 -10.02 -4.15 -9.16
C GLY A 743 -9.76 -5.32 -10.13
N LEU A 744 -10.73 -6.22 -10.23
CA LEU A 744 -10.62 -7.46 -11.01
C LEU A 744 -10.69 -7.25 -12.53
N ASP A 745 -11.27 -6.13 -12.98
CA ASP A 745 -11.35 -5.73 -14.38
C ASP A 745 -10.08 -5.01 -14.87
N SER A 746 -9.14 -4.70 -13.97
CA SER A 746 -7.93 -3.97 -14.31
C SER A 746 -7.04 -4.74 -15.29
N ILE A 747 -6.36 -3.99 -16.16
CA ILE A 747 -5.30 -4.53 -17.03
C ILE A 747 -4.20 -5.24 -16.23
N PHE A 748 -3.99 -4.85 -14.98
CA PHE A 748 -3.04 -5.48 -14.07
C PHE A 748 -3.40 -6.95 -13.84
N VAL A 749 -4.64 -7.23 -13.44
CA VAL A 749 -5.12 -8.60 -13.18
C VAL A 749 -5.11 -9.42 -14.47
N GLN A 750 -5.60 -8.84 -15.58
CA GLN A 750 -5.62 -9.51 -16.88
C GLN A 750 -4.21 -9.92 -17.37
N LEU A 751 -3.22 -9.05 -17.18
CA LEU A 751 -1.83 -9.36 -17.55
C LEU A 751 -1.19 -10.38 -16.60
N LEU A 752 -1.58 -10.40 -15.33
CA LEU A 752 -1.07 -11.34 -14.35
C LEU A 752 -1.67 -12.75 -14.52
N THR A 753 -2.85 -12.88 -15.11
CA THR A 753 -3.51 -14.17 -15.39
C THR A 753 -2.59 -15.18 -16.08
N LYS A 754 -1.73 -14.74 -17.01
CA LYS A 754 -0.77 -15.63 -17.67
C LYS A 754 0.21 -16.27 -16.70
N GLU A 755 0.62 -15.53 -15.67
CA GLU A 755 1.49 -16.01 -14.61
C GLU A 755 0.75 -16.86 -13.58
N PHE A 756 -0.58 -17.00 -13.67
CA PHE A 756 -1.37 -17.95 -12.89
C PHE A 756 -1.89 -19.13 -13.72
N ALA A 757 -1.46 -19.25 -14.98
CA ALA A 757 -1.67 -20.45 -15.77
C ALA A 757 -1.19 -21.70 -15.02
N ASN A 758 -1.75 -22.86 -15.37
CA ASN A 758 -1.36 -24.12 -14.75
C ASN A 758 -0.03 -24.65 -15.25
N ALA A 759 0.38 -24.29 -16.47
CA ALA A 759 1.71 -24.63 -16.96
C ALA A 759 2.27 -23.47 -17.78
N GLY A 760 3.60 -23.34 -17.79
CA GLY A 760 4.23 -22.27 -18.53
C GLY A 760 5.74 -22.44 -18.68
N ALA A 761 6.31 -21.52 -19.45
CA ALA A 761 7.74 -21.51 -19.75
C ALA A 761 8.25 -20.09 -19.92
N TYR A 762 9.36 -19.76 -19.26
CA TYR A 762 9.99 -18.44 -19.33
C TYR A 762 11.52 -18.54 -19.13
N PRO A 763 12.30 -17.58 -19.66
CA PRO A 763 13.72 -17.50 -19.35
C PRO A 763 13.92 -17.12 -17.87
N VAL A 764 14.82 -17.82 -17.19
CA VAL A 764 15.27 -17.49 -15.83
C VAL A 764 16.23 -16.31 -15.94
N PHE A 765 15.98 -15.27 -15.14
CA PHE A 765 16.70 -13.97 -15.08
C PHE A 765 17.50 -13.57 -16.32
N PRO A 766 16.89 -12.76 -17.21
CA PRO A 766 17.57 -12.34 -18.40
C PRO A 766 18.52 -11.20 -18.03
N GLN A 767 19.82 -11.45 -17.99
CA GLN A 767 20.76 -10.42 -18.40
C GLN A 767 20.29 -9.94 -19.78
N PRO A 768 19.87 -8.67 -19.94
CA PRO A 768 19.19 -8.25 -21.15
C PRO A 768 20.16 -8.13 -22.33
N VAL A 769 21.46 -8.04 -22.07
CA VAL A 769 22.50 -7.85 -23.09
C VAL A 769 23.02 -9.20 -23.58
N VAL A 770 23.20 -9.34 -24.90
CA VAL A 770 23.86 -10.47 -25.57
C VAL A 770 24.83 -9.99 -26.62
N ILE A 771 25.81 -10.82 -26.96
CA ILE A 771 26.81 -10.50 -28.00
C ILE A 771 26.36 -11.09 -29.34
N ALA A 772 26.33 -10.26 -30.36
CA ALA A 772 25.97 -10.66 -31.72
C ALA A 772 26.96 -11.69 -32.28
N GLY A 773 26.47 -12.70 -33.00
CA GLY A 773 27.31 -13.73 -33.63
C GLY A 773 27.85 -14.80 -32.67
N THR A 774 27.46 -14.77 -31.39
CA THR A 774 27.84 -15.78 -30.39
C THR A 774 26.74 -16.81 -30.16
N THR A 775 27.06 -17.89 -29.45
CA THR A 775 26.07 -18.83 -28.91
C THR A 775 26.00 -18.64 -27.40
N GLU A 776 24.84 -18.21 -26.90
CA GLU A 776 24.64 -17.86 -25.50
C GLU A 776 23.87 -18.98 -24.80
N THR A 777 24.38 -19.48 -23.67
CA THR A 777 23.63 -20.45 -22.86
C THR A 777 22.70 -19.70 -21.91
N ARG A 778 21.40 -19.97 -21.98
CA ARG A 778 20.38 -19.38 -21.07
C ARG A 778 19.57 -20.45 -20.37
N GLN A 779 19.32 -20.24 -19.09
CA GLN A 779 18.42 -21.08 -18.30
C GLN A 779 16.95 -20.73 -18.60
N PHE A 780 16.13 -21.75 -18.78
CA PHE A 780 14.68 -21.63 -18.90
C PHE A 780 14.01 -22.43 -17.78
N ALA A 781 12.95 -21.86 -17.21
CA ALA A 781 12.11 -22.52 -16.23
C ALA A 781 10.81 -22.94 -16.91
N LEU A 782 10.45 -24.20 -16.71
CA LEU A 782 9.16 -24.77 -17.09
C LEU A 782 8.45 -25.19 -15.82
N PHE A 783 7.18 -24.83 -15.69
CA PHE A 783 6.42 -25.14 -14.49
C PHE A 783 5.09 -25.80 -14.81
N GLU A 784 4.60 -26.56 -13.84
CA GLU A 784 3.27 -27.15 -13.77
C GLU A 784 2.74 -26.93 -12.35
N ASP A 785 1.53 -26.41 -12.19
CA ASP A 785 0.94 -25.98 -10.91
C ASP A 785 -0.40 -26.69 -10.60
N SER A 786 -1.02 -27.35 -11.58
CA SER A 786 -2.32 -28.00 -11.41
C SER A 786 -2.25 -29.30 -10.63
N GLY A 787 -1.08 -29.92 -10.53
CA GLY A 787 -0.91 -31.22 -9.88
C GLY A 787 -1.09 -32.42 -10.82
N TYR A 788 -1.06 -32.18 -12.13
CA TYR A 788 -1.10 -33.21 -13.17
C TYR A 788 0.10 -33.03 -14.09
N PRO A 789 0.75 -34.11 -14.57
CA PRO A 789 1.92 -33.97 -15.43
C PRO A 789 1.56 -33.24 -16.72
N PHE A 790 2.45 -32.38 -17.20
CA PHE A 790 2.28 -31.67 -18.45
C PHE A 790 3.21 -32.22 -19.52
N GLU A 791 2.65 -32.63 -20.66
CA GLU A 791 3.40 -33.02 -21.85
C GLU A 791 3.11 -32.09 -23.03
N GLY A 792 4.17 -31.71 -23.73
CA GLY A 792 4.04 -30.74 -24.81
C GLY A 792 5.33 -30.42 -25.57
N THR A 793 5.33 -29.26 -26.21
CA THR A 793 6.46 -28.73 -26.98
C THR A 793 6.72 -27.28 -26.58
N LEU A 794 7.98 -26.97 -26.29
CA LEU A 794 8.49 -25.61 -26.13
C LEU A 794 9.12 -25.14 -27.44
N ALA A 795 8.73 -23.97 -27.93
CA ALA A 795 9.43 -23.23 -28.98
C ALA A 795 10.02 -21.94 -28.41
N VAL A 796 11.27 -21.64 -28.77
CA VAL A 796 11.95 -20.38 -28.43
C VAL A 796 12.24 -19.64 -29.73
N LYS A 797 11.80 -18.38 -29.82
CA LYS A 797 11.90 -17.55 -31.02
C LYS A 797 12.61 -16.23 -30.72
N LEU A 798 13.37 -15.72 -31.67
CA LEU A 798 14.00 -14.39 -31.62
C LEU A 798 13.55 -13.58 -32.83
N ASP A 799 12.92 -12.43 -32.60
CA ASP A 799 12.30 -11.60 -33.66
C ASP A 799 11.36 -12.41 -34.58
N GLY A 800 10.65 -13.38 -34.00
CA GLY A 800 9.75 -14.29 -34.71
C GLY A 800 10.41 -15.52 -35.36
N ALA A 801 11.74 -15.52 -35.55
CA ALA A 801 12.47 -16.67 -36.07
C ALA A 801 12.62 -17.75 -34.99
N THR A 802 12.25 -18.99 -35.29
CA THR A 802 12.36 -20.11 -34.33
C THR A 802 13.81 -20.54 -34.20
N LEU A 803 14.38 -20.40 -33.00
CA LEU A 803 15.74 -20.85 -32.68
C LEU A 803 15.74 -22.32 -32.28
N ILE A 804 14.82 -22.71 -31.39
CA ILE A 804 14.73 -24.06 -30.82
C ILE A 804 13.28 -24.51 -30.77
N THR A 805 13.06 -25.79 -31.01
CA THR A 805 11.83 -26.52 -30.68
C THR A 805 12.19 -27.79 -29.92
N ARG A 806 11.56 -28.05 -28.77
CA ARG A 806 11.89 -29.17 -27.88
C ARG A 806 10.64 -29.79 -27.29
N LYS A 807 10.54 -31.13 -27.28
CA LYS A 807 9.52 -31.84 -26.51
C LYS A 807 9.84 -31.74 -25.01
N VAL A 808 8.82 -31.51 -24.21
CA VAL A 808 8.96 -31.30 -22.77
C VAL A 808 7.95 -32.14 -22.01
N ASN A 809 8.38 -32.61 -20.85
CA ASN A 809 7.56 -33.29 -19.84
C ASN A 809 7.86 -32.61 -18.51
N ILE A 810 6.83 -32.11 -17.84
CA ILE A 810 6.93 -31.39 -16.57
C ILE A 810 6.17 -32.21 -15.52
N PRO A 811 6.84 -32.65 -14.44
CA PRO A 811 6.17 -33.34 -13.35
C PRO A 811 5.09 -32.47 -12.66
N PRO A 812 4.10 -33.08 -11.99
CA PRO A 812 3.09 -32.35 -11.22
C PRO A 812 3.68 -31.38 -10.19
N CYS A 813 3.18 -30.15 -10.15
CA CYS A 813 3.57 -29.13 -9.16
C CYS A 813 5.08 -28.82 -9.10
N ASP A 814 5.81 -29.01 -10.19
CA ASP A 814 7.27 -28.90 -10.24
C ASP A 814 7.77 -27.77 -11.15
N VAL A 815 9.02 -27.33 -10.93
CA VAL A 815 9.73 -26.37 -11.77
C VAL A 815 11.00 -27.01 -12.31
N VAL A 816 10.98 -27.32 -13.60
CA VAL A 816 12.12 -27.89 -14.32
C VAL A 816 12.97 -26.77 -14.92
N LEU A 817 14.20 -26.65 -14.45
CA LEU A 817 15.20 -25.74 -15.01
C LEU A 817 16.04 -26.48 -16.05
N PHE A 818 16.26 -25.87 -17.21
CA PHE A 818 17.28 -26.38 -18.13
C PHE A 818 17.96 -25.29 -18.95
N PRO A 819 19.26 -25.46 -19.25
CA PRO A 819 19.98 -24.61 -20.16
C PRO A 819 19.55 -24.87 -21.62
N LEU A 820 19.49 -23.81 -22.40
CA LEU A 820 19.41 -23.83 -23.86
C LEU A 820 20.51 -22.96 -24.46
N GLU A 821 21.19 -23.49 -25.47
CA GLU A 821 22.13 -22.74 -26.29
C GLU A 821 21.37 -21.95 -27.36
N LEU A 822 21.43 -20.62 -27.28
CA LEU A 822 20.75 -19.72 -28.18
C LEU A 822 21.75 -19.13 -29.19
N PRO A 823 21.66 -19.46 -30.49
CA PRO A 823 22.47 -18.81 -31.49
C PRO A 823 22.00 -17.36 -31.68
N ILE A 824 22.87 -16.39 -31.42
CA ILE A 824 22.56 -14.96 -31.52
C ILE A 824 22.98 -14.46 -32.90
N PRO A 825 22.05 -13.91 -33.71
CA PRO A 825 22.37 -13.46 -35.06
C PRO A 825 23.40 -12.33 -35.05
N HIS A 826 24.22 -12.27 -36.10
CA HIS A 826 25.15 -11.17 -36.31
C HIS A 826 24.41 -9.84 -36.48
N ARG A 827 24.97 -8.76 -35.92
CA ARG A 827 24.44 -7.39 -35.98
C ARG A 827 25.62 -6.42 -36.03
N ASP A 828 25.59 -5.46 -36.95
CA ASP A 828 26.66 -4.45 -37.10
C ASP A 828 26.52 -3.29 -36.12
N LYS A 829 25.33 -3.12 -35.53
CA LYS A 829 25.00 -2.08 -34.56
C LYS A 829 24.19 -2.67 -33.41
N PRO A 830 24.24 -2.07 -32.21
CA PRO A 830 23.37 -2.45 -31.12
C PRO A 830 21.88 -2.34 -31.51
N VAL A 831 21.11 -3.40 -31.30
CA VAL A 831 19.66 -3.45 -31.60
C VAL A 831 18.89 -4.14 -30.49
N ASN A 832 17.62 -3.76 -30.32
CA ASN A 832 16.70 -4.47 -29.45
C ASN A 832 16.02 -5.59 -30.25
N ALA A 833 15.90 -6.77 -29.67
CA ALA A 833 15.25 -7.94 -30.24
C ALA A 833 14.28 -8.56 -29.22
N THR A 834 13.24 -9.24 -29.69
CA THR A 834 12.25 -9.89 -28.82
C THR A 834 12.50 -11.39 -28.76
N LEU A 835 12.87 -11.88 -27.58
CA LEU A 835 12.92 -13.30 -27.27
C LEU A 835 11.53 -13.75 -26.79
N LYS A 836 10.95 -14.71 -27.49
CA LYS A 836 9.61 -15.26 -27.22
C LYS A 836 9.68 -16.75 -26.89
N THR A 837 8.95 -17.17 -25.87
CA THR A 837 8.68 -18.59 -25.57
C THR A 837 7.23 -18.92 -25.93
N GLU A 838 7.00 -20.09 -26.49
CA GLU A 838 5.67 -20.66 -26.72
C GLU A 838 5.64 -22.10 -26.20
N LEU A 839 4.81 -22.36 -25.19
CA LEU A 839 4.55 -23.69 -24.67
C LEU A 839 3.22 -24.19 -25.24
N ARG A 840 3.24 -25.31 -25.93
CA ARG A 840 2.06 -25.95 -26.52
C ARG A 840 1.87 -27.35 -25.96
N ASN A 841 0.63 -27.78 -25.75
CA ASN A 841 0.32 -29.15 -25.34
C ASN A 841 0.48 -30.14 -26.53
N LEU A 842 0.22 -31.43 -26.30
CA LEU A 842 0.28 -32.46 -27.34
C LEU A 842 -0.66 -32.23 -28.54
N THR A 843 -1.76 -31.47 -28.37
CA THR A 843 -2.69 -31.12 -29.47
C THR A 843 -2.24 -29.88 -30.26
N GLY A 844 -1.12 -29.25 -29.89
CA GLY A 844 -0.61 -28.02 -30.52
C GLY A 844 -1.25 -26.73 -30.01
N THR A 845 -2.15 -26.81 -29.03
CA THR A 845 -2.81 -25.67 -28.41
C THR A 845 -1.79 -24.87 -27.59
N LEU A 846 -1.76 -23.54 -27.78
CA LEU A 846 -0.92 -22.65 -27.00
C LEU A 846 -1.42 -22.57 -25.56
N ILE A 847 -0.55 -22.95 -24.62
CA ILE A 847 -0.85 -22.97 -23.18
C ILE A 847 -0.27 -21.72 -22.52
N HIS A 848 0.95 -21.35 -22.90
CA HIS A 848 1.63 -20.19 -22.34
C HIS A 848 2.54 -19.55 -23.38
N GLN A 849 2.67 -18.23 -23.32
CA GLN A 849 3.68 -17.48 -24.06
C GLN A 849 4.28 -16.39 -23.18
N ASP A 850 5.59 -16.18 -23.30
CA ASP A 850 6.28 -15.06 -22.69
C ASP A 850 7.13 -14.33 -23.72
N GLU A 851 7.31 -13.03 -23.49
CA GLU A 851 8.14 -12.17 -24.32
C GLU A 851 9.07 -11.35 -23.42
N THR A 852 10.33 -11.27 -23.83
CA THR A 852 11.38 -10.50 -23.14
C THR A 852 12.25 -9.81 -24.19
N THR A 853 12.58 -8.54 -23.94
CA THR A 853 13.48 -7.76 -24.79
C THR A 853 14.94 -8.08 -24.48
N LEU A 854 15.72 -8.36 -25.52
CA LEU A 854 17.17 -8.48 -25.48
C LEU A 854 17.81 -7.29 -26.22
N ARG A 855 18.97 -6.85 -25.74
CA ARG A 855 19.88 -5.91 -26.40
C ARG A 855 21.01 -6.71 -27.04
N ILE A 856 20.97 -6.87 -28.36
CA ILE A 856 22.03 -7.54 -29.11
C ILE A 856 23.08 -6.50 -29.47
N THR A 857 24.32 -6.69 -29.00
CA THR A 857 25.42 -5.75 -29.23
C THR A 857 26.53 -6.40 -30.07
N PRO A 858 27.13 -5.70 -31.05
CA PRO A 858 28.28 -6.21 -31.80
C PRO A 858 29.47 -6.40 -30.88
N GLU A 859 30.31 -7.40 -31.16
CA GLU A 859 31.62 -7.49 -30.53
C GLU A 859 32.50 -6.30 -30.94
N THR A 860 33.13 -5.64 -29.99
CA THR A 860 34.04 -4.50 -30.26
C THR A 860 35.10 -4.48 -29.15
N PRO A 861 36.39 -4.26 -29.48
CA PRO A 861 37.45 -4.26 -28.49
C PRO A 861 37.24 -3.20 -27.39
N MET A 862 37.81 -3.45 -26.21
CA MET A 862 37.90 -2.43 -25.16
C MET A 862 38.81 -1.28 -25.62
N PRO A 863 38.41 0.00 -25.44
CA PRO A 863 39.25 1.14 -25.81
C PRO A 863 40.59 1.09 -25.07
N LYS A 864 41.68 1.30 -25.80
CA LYS A 864 43.02 1.46 -25.22
C LYS A 864 43.28 2.93 -24.92
N SER A 865 43.86 3.22 -23.77
CA SER A 865 44.32 4.56 -23.37
C SER A 865 45.80 4.49 -23.01
N ASN A 866 46.57 5.55 -23.26
CA ASN A 866 47.95 5.68 -22.77
C ASN A 866 48.06 6.71 -21.62
N GLN A 867 46.92 7.12 -21.06
CA GLN A 867 46.85 8.13 -20.02
C GLN A 867 47.54 7.65 -18.74
N THR A 868 48.31 8.54 -18.13
CA THR A 868 48.84 8.35 -16.78
C THR A 868 47.80 8.75 -15.76
N ILE A 869 47.52 7.85 -14.82
CA ILE A 869 46.58 8.04 -13.72
C ILE A 869 47.28 7.71 -12.40
N MET A 870 46.94 8.46 -11.35
CA MET A 870 47.48 8.24 -10.02
C MET A 870 46.48 7.42 -9.19
N ALA A 871 46.96 6.51 -8.34
CA ALA A 871 46.10 5.70 -7.49
C ALA A 871 46.52 5.76 -6.01
N LEU A 872 45.54 5.92 -5.12
CA LEU A 872 45.61 5.69 -3.68
C LEU A 872 44.96 4.35 -3.37
N GLY A 873 45.73 3.43 -2.78
CA GLY A 873 45.36 2.02 -2.60
C GLY A 873 46.13 1.09 -3.56
N ASP A 874 45.78 -0.19 -3.54
CA ASP A 874 46.47 -1.28 -4.25
C ASP A 874 45.48 -2.42 -4.63
N ASP A 875 44.31 -2.06 -5.14
CA ASP A 875 43.30 -3.03 -5.56
C ASP A 875 43.73 -3.77 -6.83
N LYS A 876 43.98 -5.08 -6.70
CA LYS A 876 44.41 -5.95 -7.81
C LYS A 876 43.44 -5.94 -8.99
N ARG A 877 42.12 -5.90 -8.75
CA ARG A 877 41.09 -5.94 -9.82
C ARG A 877 41.20 -4.70 -10.71
N PHE A 878 41.48 -3.55 -10.08
CA PHE A 878 41.74 -2.30 -10.78
C PHE A 878 43.04 -2.35 -11.60
N HIS A 879 44.14 -2.85 -11.03
CA HIS A 879 45.41 -2.96 -11.75
C HIS A 879 45.33 -3.91 -12.96
N ASP A 880 44.61 -5.02 -12.83
CA ASP A 880 44.29 -5.92 -13.94
C ASP A 880 43.53 -5.18 -15.07
N PHE A 881 42.52 -4.39 -14.71
CA PHE A 881 41.76 -3.59 -15.69
C PHE A 881 42.63 -2.53 -16.37
N ALA A 882 43.37 -1.76 -15.57
CA ALA A 882 44.17 -0.64 -16.04
C ALA A 882 45.25 -1.11 -17.02
N SER A 883 45.98 -2.19 -16.68
CA SER A 883 46.96 -2.82 -17.56
C SER A 883 46.33 -3.36 -18.84
N THR A 884 45.16 -4.00 -18.74
CA THR A 884 44.41 -4.51 -19.90
C THR A 884 43.95 -3.38 -20.82
N CYS A 885 43.58 -2.22 -20.30
CA CYS A 885 43.14 -1.06 -21.08
C CYS A 885 44.29 -0.09 -21.45
N GLY A 886 45.54 -0.37 -21.04
CA GLY A 886 46.73 0.43 -21.38
C GLY A 886 47.01 1.63 -20.47
N PHE A 887 46.25 1.84 -19.40
CA PHE A 887 46.47 2.96 -18.49
C PHE A 887 47.79 2.82 -17.72
N ASN A 888 48.56 3.90 -17.66
CA ASN A 888 49.80 3.96 -16.89
C ASN A 888 49.48 4.35 -15.44
N VAL A 889 49.42 3.36 -14.54
CA VAL A 889 49.06 3.60 -13.14
C VAL A 889 50.29 3.96 -12.31
N GLN A 890 50.33 5.17 -11.78
CA GLN A 890 51.29 5.60 -10.79
C GLN A 890 50.69 5.47 -9.38
N ARG A 891 51.23 4.55 -8.58
CA ARG A 891 50.86 4.48 -7.16
C ARG A 891 51.44 5.69 -6.44
N ILE A 892 50.61 6.40 -5.68
CA ILE A 892 51.03 7.54 -4.87
C ILE A 892 50.56 7.38 -3.42
N ASP A 893 51.09 8.21 -2.53
CA ASP A 893 50.66 8.32 -1.14
C ASP A 893 50.61 9.81 -0.73
N PHE A 894 50.06 10.12 0.44
CA PHE A 894 50.00 11.48 0.97
C PHE A 894 51.40 12.00 1.37
N PRO A 895 51.68 13.32 1.20
CA PRO A 895 50.82 14.36 0.63
C PRO A 895 50.74 14.31 -0.90
N LEU A 896 49.62 14.77 -1.46
CA LEU A 896 49.36 14.70 -2.89
C LEU A 896 50.21 15.70 -3.70
N PRO A 897 50.62 15.34 -4.95
CA PRO A 897 51.35 16.25 -5.83
C PRO A 897 50.46 17.41 -6.30
N ALA A 898 51.05 18.58 -6.53
CA ALA A 898 50.36 19.82 -6.93
C ALA A 898 49.81 19.84 -8.37
N SER A 899 49.73 18.69 -9.06
CA SER A 899 49.45 18.62 -10.49
C SER A 899 47.95 18.82 -10.81
N ALA A 900 47.60 20.06 -11.17
CA ALA A 900 46.28 20.58 -11.52
C ALA A 900 45.56 19.91 -12.72
N SER A 901 46.15 18.91 -13.39
CA SER A 901 45.58 18.31 -14.61
C SER A 901 45.64 16.78 -14.63
N SER A 902 45.89 16.15 -13.48
CA SER A 902 46.01 14.69 -13.35
C SER A 902 44.72 14.07 -12.81
N THR A 903 44.47 12.80 -13.15
CA THR A 903 43.40 12.00 -12.55
C THR A 903 43.96 11.22 -11.37
N LEU A 904 43.35 11.39 -10.19
CA LEU A 904 43.65 10.65 -8.97
C LEU A 904 42.50 9.71 -8.65
N ILE A 905 42.80 8.44 -8.38
CA ILE A 905 41.81 7.39 -8.12
C ILE A 905 41.96 6.93 -6.68
N VAL A 906 40.86 6.95 -5.94
CA VAL A 906 40.75 6.34 -4.63
C VAL A 906 40.16 4.95 -4.82
N LEU A 907 41.00 3.93 -4.61
CA LEU A 907 40.60 2.54 -4.75
C LEU A 907 39.80 2.03 -3.54
N PRO A 908 39.02 0.94 -3.69
CA PRO A 908 38.16 0.44 -2.62
C PRO A 908 38.89 0.04 -1.33
N ASP A 909 40.15 -0.42 -1.46
CA ASP A 909 40.98 -0.92 -0.37
C ASP A 909 41.69 0.20 0.43
N MET A 910 41.63 1.44 -0.04
CA MET A 910 42.22 2.58 0.68
C MET A 910 41.43 2.85 1.98
N PRO A 911 42.04 2.84 3.18
CA PRO A 911 41.32 3.00 4.46
C PRO A 911 40.58 4.33 4.60
N GLU A 912 39.37 4.30 5.16
CA GLU A 912 38.53 5.50 5.34
C GLU A 912 39.17 6.50 6.32
N GLU A 913 39.75 6.01 7.43
CA GLU A 913 40.39 6.85 8.45
C GLU A 913 41.48 7.71 7.84
N ARG A 914 42.28 7.12 6.95
CA ARG A 914 43.39 7.80 6.28
C ARG A 914 42.90 8.86 5.29
N LEU A 915 41.78 8.62 4.61
CA LEU A 915 41.16 9.61 3.73
C LEU A 915 40.57 10.78 4.53
N LEU A 916 40.03 10.52 5.71
CA LEU A 916 39.51 11.55 6.61
C LEU A 916 40.64 12.43 7.17
N GLU A 917 41.76 11.82 7.60
CA GLU A 917 42.96 12.53 8.06
C GLU A 917 43.49 13.51 6.99
N HIS A 918 43.45 13.09 5.73
CA HIS A 918 43.97 13.85 4.58
C HIS A 918 42.86 14.50 3.72
N ALA A 919 41.66 14.69 4.25
CA ALA A 919 40.55 15.29 3.51
C ALA A 919 40.88 16.69 2.95
N SER A 920 41.71 17.45 3.67
CA SER A 920 42.19 18.76 3.23
C SER A 920 43.16 18.70 2.04
N ASP A 921 43.95 17.63 1.93
CA ASP A 921 44.86 17.41 0.79
C ASP A 921 44.07 17.10 -0.47
N LEU A 922 43.07 16.23 -0.35
CA LEU A 922 42.13 15.90 -1.43
C LEU A 922 41.35 17.13 -1.89
N ALA A 923 40.85 17.93 -0.93
CA ALA A 923 40.17 19.19 -1.23
C ALA A 923 41.07 20.16 -2.03
N ARG A 924 42.34 20.32 -1.63
CA ARG A 924 43.30 21.17 -2.33
C ARG A 924 43.62 20.65 -3.73
N PHE A 925 43.80 19.35 -3.88
CA PHE A 925 44.04 18.71 -5.19
C PHE A 925 42.91 19.00 -6.17
N VAL A 926 41.66 18.77 -5.75
CA VAL A 926 40.48 19.02 -6.60
C VAL A 926 40.31 20.52 -6.84
N ALA A 927 40.42 21.36 -5.81
CA ALA A 927 40.29 22.80 -5.97
C ALA A 927 41.31 23.39 -6.95
N GLY A 928 42.51 22.81 -7.01
CA GLY A 928 43.58 23.16 -7.93
C GLY A 928 43.36 22.70 -9.38
N GLY A 929 42.30 21.96 -9.71
CA GLY A 929 42.01 21.50 -11.07
C GLY A 929 42.09 19.99 -11.28
N GLY A 930 42.48 19.22 -10.27
CA GLY A 930 42.57 17.75 -10.38
C GLY A 930 41.21 17.07 -10.56
N ASN A 931 41.22 15.89 -11.20
CA ASN A 931 40.04 15.02 -11.29
C ASN A 931 40.18 13.87 -10.27
N LEU A 932 39.30 13.83 -9.26
CA LEU A 932 39.29 12.79 -8.23
C LEU A 932 38.22 11.74 -8.54
N VAL A 933 38.60 10.49 -8.75
CA VAL A 933 37.68 9.37 -8.97
C VAL A 933 37.64 8.49 -7.72
N VAL A 934 36.44 8.20 -7.21
CA VAL A 934 36.24 7.31 -6.06
C VAL A 934 35.47 6.08 -6.53
N LEU A 935 36.06 4.88 -6.35
CA LEU A 935 35.48 3.61 -6.80
C LEU A 935 34.94 2.78 -5.62
N GLU A 936 33.71 2.28 -5.75
CA GLU A 936 33.15 1.06 -5.11
C GLU A 936 33.39 0.93 -3.59
N ARG A 937 33.14 1.99 -2.82
CA ARG A 937 33.40 1.99 -1.39
C ARG A 937 32.22 2.44 -0.53
N THR A 938 32.10 1.80 0.64
CA THR A 938 31.25 2.24 1.76
C THR A 938 31.96 3.33 2.54
N TRP A 939 31.23 4.32 3.02
CA TRP A 939 31.77 5.30 3.98
C TRP A 939 30.78 5.57 5.12
N LYS A 940 31.32 5.80 6.32
CA LYS A 940 30.57 6.24 7.51
C LYS A 940 30.60 7.76 7.67
N SER A 941 31.61 8.44 7.12
CA SER A 941 31.80 9.88 7.15
C SER A 941 32.37 10.39 5.82
N SER A 942 31.91 11.57 5.36
CA SER A 942 32.39 12.15 4.11
C SER A 942 33.80 12.74 4.26
N PHE A 943 34.77 12.23 3.52
CA PHE A 943 36.06 12.88 3.30
C PHE A 943 36.04 13.85 2.09
N LEU A 944 34.96 13.83 1.29
CA LEU A 944 34.83 14.69 0.13
C LEU A 944 34.62 16.16 0.55
N PRO A 945 35.26 17.11 -0.14
CA PRO A 945 35.06 18.53 0.13
C PRO A 945 33.60 18.94 -0.14
N GLY A 946 33.05 19.87 0.65
CA GLY A 946 31.75 20.48 0.38
C GLY A 946 30.50 19.88 1.07
N GLN A 947 30.67 19.13 2.17
CA GLN A 947 29.56 18.61 3.01
C GLN A 947 28.46 17.86 2.23
N ALA A 948 28.83 16.87 1.41
CA ALA A 948 27.85 15.90 0.93
C ALA A 948 27.31 15.09 2.12
N THR A 949 26.01 15.21 2.41
CA THR A 949 25.33 14.44 3.46
C THR A 949 24.98 13.05 2.92
N PHE A 950 25.77 12.05 3.28
CA PHE A 950 25.47 10.65 2.97
C PHE A 950 24.56 10.08 4.05
N THR A 951 23.48 9.43 3.65
CA THR A 951 22.69 8.60 4.57
C THR A 951 22.27 7.30 3.90
N SER A 952 22.41 6.25 4.70
CA SER A 952 22.04 4.85 4.52
C SER A 952 23.06 3.94 3.82
N PRO A 953 23.76 3.07 4.57
CA PRO A 953 24.08 1.74 4.06
C PRO A 953 22.76 0.96 3.82
N ASP A 954 22.78 0.02 2.88
CA ASP A 954 21.70 -0.93 2.52
C ASP A 954 20.78 -0.56 1.35
N ALA A 955 21.33 -0.03 0.25
CA ALA A 955 20.62 0.23 -1.00
C ALA A 955 20.94 -0.80 -2.10
N LEU A 956 20.57 -2.07 -1.86
CA LEU A 956 20.69 -3.11 -2.90
C LEU A 956 19.89 -2.70 -4.14
N THR A 957 20.57 -2.55 -5.26
CA THR A 957 20.02 -2.03 -6.50
C THR A 957 20.29 -2.98 -7.66
N CYS A 958 19.24 -3.34 -8.39
CA CYS A 958 19.31 -4.27 -9.53
C CYS A 958 19.36 -3.53 -10.89
N GLN A 959 19.25 -2.20 -10.87
CA GLN A 959 19.19 -1.38 -12.08
C GLN A 959 19.64 0.07 -11.82
N GLY A 960 20.43 0.62 -12.74
CA GLY A 960 20.69 2.06 -12.86
C GLY A 960 19.81 2.72 -13.91
N PHE A 961 19.48 4.00 -13.70
CA PHE A 961 18.72 4.84 -14.64
C PHE A 961 19.59 5.96 -15.16
N LEU A 962 19.65 6.13 -16.49
CA LEU A 962 20.47 7.18 -17.10
C LEU A 962 19.84 8.55 -16.80
N ARG A 963 20.58 9.43 -16.12
CA ARG A 963 20.08 10.76 -15.72
C ARG A 963 20.61 11.88 -16.60
N THR A 964 21.91 11.87 -16.89
CA THR A 964 22.54 12.83 -17.80
C THR A 964 23.03 12.08 -19.04
N LYS A 965 22.10 11.64 -19.92
CA LYS A 965 22.39 10.74 -21.06
C LYS A 965 23.60 11.15 -21.90
N ASP A 966 23.77 12.44 -22.18
CA ASP A 966 24.90 12.94 -22.99
C ASP A 966 26.16 13.26 -22.19
N HIS A 967 26.22 12.88 -20.90
CA HIS A 967 27.45 12.98 -20.13
C HIS A 967 28.50 12.09 -20.81
N PRO A 968 29.74 12.58 -21.08
CA PRO A 968 30.74 11.79 -21.82
C PRO A 968 31.04 10.41 -21.21
N ILE A 969 30.93 10.29 -19.88
CA ILE A 969 31.03 9.00 -19.17
C ILE A 969 30.03 7.93 -19.68
N LEU A 970 28.82 8.34 -20.11
CA LEU A 970 27.77 7.45 -20.60
C LEU A 970 27.85 7.21 -22.12
N GLN A 971 28.90 7.68 -22.80
CA GLN A 971 29.05 7.48 -24.23
C GLN A 971 28.95 5.99 -24.60
N SER A 972 28.03 5.66 -25.50
CA SER A 972 27.73 4.29 -25.95
C SER A 972 27.24 3.33 -24.84
N ILE A 973 26.63 3.85 -23.77
CA ILE A 973 25.95 3.09 -22.72
C ILE A 973 24.43 3.30 -22.83
N ASP A 974 23.68 2.21 -22.95
CA ASP A 974 22.21 2.20 -22.94
C ASP A 974 21.67 1.85 -21.53
N GLU A 975 20.44 2.29 -21.22
CA GLU A 975 19.82 2.01 -19.92
C GLU A 975 19.59 0.51 -19.68
N LEU A 976 19.29 -0.28 -20.74
CA LEU A 976 19.19 -1.75 -20.61
C LEU A 976 20.52 -2.38 -20.21
N GLU A 977 21.65 -1.76 -20.55
CA GLU A 977 22.98 -2.25 -20.15
C GLU A 977 23.25 -2.02 -18.67
N LEU A 978 22.48 -1.19 -17.96
CA LEU A 978 22.59 -0.95 -16.52
C LEU A 978 21.61 -1.80 -15.68
N LYS A 979 21.14 -2.95 -16.19
CA LYS A 979 20.19 -3.84 -15.51
C LYS A 979 20.77 -5.24 -15.25
N TYR A 980 20.50 -5.78 -14.07
CA TYR A 980 20.69 -7.19 -13.70
C TYR A 980 22.11 -7.70 -13.97
N TRP A 981 23.11 -7.08 -13.34
CA TRP A 981 24.50 -7.52 -13.44
C TRP A 981 24.80 -8.71 -12.52
N ASN A 982 25.91 -9.42 -12.76
CA ASN A 982 26.32 -10.58 -11.97
C ASN A 982 25.28 -11.73 -11.93
N ASP A 983 25.63 -12.79 -11.21
CA ASP A 983 24.76 -13.93 -10.93
C ASP A 983 23.71 -13.61 -9.85
N ASP A 984 23.96 -12.60 -9.01
CA ASP A 984 23.04 -12.12 -7.97
C ASP A 984 22.12 -10.98 -8.44
N LEU A 985 22.22 -10.58 -9.72
CA LEU A 985 21.43 -9.57 -10.40
C LEU A 985 21.64 -8.14 -9.85
N THR A 986 22.67 -7.93 -9.03
CA THR A 986 22.95 -6.64 -8.41
C THR A 986 23.87 -5.80 -9.29
N VAL A 987 23.55 -4.52 -9.38
CA VAL A 987 24.34 -3.50 -10.09
C VAL A 987 25.14 -2.66 -9.09
N ALA A 988 24.58 -2.43 -7.91
CA ALA A 988 25.23 -1.77 -6.78
C ALA A 988 24.63 -2.23 -5.46
N THR A 989 25.42 -2.26 -4.39
CA THR A 989 24.96 -2.50 -3.01
C THR A 989 24.85 -1.22 -2.20
N GLN A 990 25.18 -0.09 -2.83
CA GLN A 990 25.30 1.22 -2.21
C GLN A 990 24.86 2.30 -3.18
N SER A 991 24.46 3.42 -2.59
CA SER A 991 24.05 4.60 -3.32
C SER A 991 24.20 5.83 -2.42
N ALA A 992 24.09 7.01 -3.01
CA ALA A 992 24.05 8.27 -2.27
C ALA A 992 22.70 8.97 -2.48
N ILE A 993 22.07 9.46 -1.42
CA ILE A 993 20.88 10.32 -1.58
C ILE A 993 21.29 11.61 -2.28
N LYS A 994 20.48 12.05 -3.26
CA LYS A 994 20.64 13.35 -3.91
C LYS A 994 20.67 14.45 -2.87
N THR A 995 21.79 15.16 -2.81
CA THR A 995 21.94 16.27 -1.87
C THR A 995 21.13 17.47 -2.34
N GLN A 996 20.78 18.35 -1.41
CA GLN A 996 20.04 19.58 -1.69
C GLN A 996 20.99 20.75 -2.03
N ARG A 997 22.21 20.49 -2.56
CA ARG A 997 23.22 21.52 -2.88
C ARG A 997 23.77 21.40 -4.30
N GLY A 998 24.07 22.54 -4.92
CA GLY A 998 24.13 22.74 -6.37
C GLY A 998 25.36 22.27 -7.16
N THR A 999 26.36 21.65 -6.52
CA THR A 999 27.61 21.26 -7.20
C THR A 999 27.60 19.84 -7.75
N ILE A 1000 26.54 19.07 -7.46
CA ILE A 1000 26.41 17.67 -7.86
C ILE A 1000 25.58 17.52 -9.14
N ILE A 1001 26.10 16.73 -10.07
CA ILE A 1001 25.51 16.34 -11.34
C ILE A 1001 25.25 14.83 -11.28
N PRO A 1002 24.00 14.40 -11.07
CA PRO A 1002 23.65 12.99 -11.12
C PRO A 1002 23.84 12.45 -12.55
N ILE A 1003 24.58 11.34 -12.69
CA ILE A 1003 24.85 10.69 -13.98
C ILE A 1003 23.97 9.44 -14.11
N VAL A 1004 23.96 8.58 -13.08
CA VAL A 1004 23.11 7.39 -12.97
C VAL A 1004 22.37 7.41 -11.64
N ASP A 1005 21.05 7.31 -11.70
CA ASP A 1005 20.17 7.23 -10.53
C ASP A 1005 19.74 5.79 -10.21
N SER A 1006 19.13 5.60 -9.04
CA SER A 1006 18.52 4.36 -8.56
C SER A 1006 17.36 4.65 -7.59
N ASP A 1007 16.77 3.58 -7.06
CA ASP A 1007 15.69 3.58 -6.05
C ASP A 1007 14.32 4.08 -6.53
N ALA A 1008 13.31 3.81 -5.69
CA ALA A 1008 11.98 4.34 -5.83
C ALA A 1008 12.08 5.87 -5.82
N HIS A 1009 11.48 6.50 -6.83
CA HIS A 1009 11.46 7.96 -6.95
C HIS A 1009 12.79 8.59 -7.34
N LEU A 1010 13.80 7.80 -7.74
CA LEU A 1010 15.05 8.30 -8.33
C LEU A 1010 15.77 9.31 -7.41
N GLN A 1011 15.67 9.10 -6.09
CA GLN A 1011 16.30 9.95 -5.08
C GLN A 1011 17.72 9.52 -4.74
N GLN A 1012 18.15 8.36 -5.22
CA GLN A 1012 19.48 7.82 -4.97
C GLN A 1012 20.34 7.90 -6.24
N MET A 1013 21.64 8.12 -6.08
CA MET A 1013 22.64 8.22 -7.13
C MET A 1013 23.62 7.05 -7.01
N LEU A 1014 23.88 6.37 -8.13
CA LEU A 1014 24.90 5.33 -8.26
C LEU A 1014 26.20 5.86 -8.85
N LEU A 1015 26.09 6.87 -9.72
CA LEU A 1015 27.21 7.54 -10.36
C LEU A 1015 26.90 9.03 -10.46
N TRP A 1016 27.77 9.87 -9.94
CA TRP A 1016 27.62 11.33 -10.06
C TRP A 1016 28.97 12.02 -10.18
N GLU A 1017 28.91 13.23 -10.69
CA GLU A 1017 30.01 14.18 -10.69
C GLU A 1017 29.72 15.28 -9.66
N GLN A 1018 30.72 15.71 -8.91
CA GLN A 1018 30.67 16.88 -8.04
C GLN A 1018 31.76 17.86 -8.46
N ARG A 1019 31.40 19.13 -8.65
CA ARG A 1019 32.36 20.20 -8.96
C ARG A 1019 32.87 20.86 -7.69
N TYR A 1020 34.18 21.10 -7.61
CA TYR A 1020 34.80 21.77 -6.46
C TYR A 1020 36.06 22.54 -6.89
N GLY A 1021 36.06 23.87 -6.67
CA GLY A 1021 37.10 24.76 -7.22
C GLY A 1021 37.21 24.61 -8.74
N SER A 1022 38.43 24.43 -9.26
CA SER A 1022 38.68 24.26 -10.71
C SER A 1022 38.62 22.80 -11.19
N GLY A 1023 38.41 21.84 -10.28
CA GLY A 1023 38.42 20.40 -10.57
C GLY A 1023 37.05 19.73 -10.45
N ALA A 1024 37.07 18.40 -10.51
CA ALA A 1024 35.87 17.57 -10.37
C ALA A 1024 36.13 16.32 -9.54
N ILE A 1025 35.05 15.76 -9.01
CA ILE A 1025 35.02 14.52 -8.26
C ILE A 1025 34.00 13.60 -8.93
N ILE A 1026 34.41 12.41 -9.35
CA ILE A 1026 33.52 11.37 -9.84
C ILE A 1026 33.40 10.31 -8.76
N VAL A 1027 32.18 9.97 -8.36
CA VAL A 1027 31.94 8.90 -7.40
C VAL A 1027 31.10 7.81 -8.06
N ASN A 1028 31.61 6.58 -7.99
CA ASN A 1028 30.98 5.40 -8.55
C ASN A 1028 30.67 4.36 -7.47
N HIS A 1029 29.40 3.97 -7.34
CA HIS A 1029 28.96 2.82 -6.54
C HIS A 1029 28.57 1.59 -7.38
N LEU A 1030 28.57 1.71 -8.72
CA LEU A 1030 28.34 0.56 -9.60
C LEU A 1030 29.48 -0.44 -9.44
N HIS A 1031 29.16 -1.73 -9.36
CA HIS A 1031 30.16 -2.81 -9.24
C HIS A 1031 30.87 -3.03 -10.58
N LEU A 1032 31.83 -2.19 -10.95
CA LEU A 1032 32.55 -2.25 -12.23
C LEU A 1032 33.77 -3.18 -12.15
N LEU A 1033 34.50 -3.16 -11.04
CA LEU A 1033 35.77 -3.89 -10.86
C LEU A 1033 35.57 -5.41 -10.86
N ASP A 1034 34.48 -5.90 -10.28
CA ASP A 1034 34.15 -7.32 -10.27
C ASP A 1034 33.52 -7.81 -11.59
N ASN A 1035 32.96 -6.88 -12.37
CA ASN A 1035 32.15 -7.22 -13.53
C ASN A 1035 32.82 -7.01 -14.88
N TRP A 1036 33.84 -6.15 -15.01
CA TRP A 1036 34.33 -5.73 -16.33
C TRP A 1036 34.81 -6.88 -17.24
N LYS A 1037 35.28 -8.01 -16.67
CA LYS A 1037 35.67 -9.21 -17.42
C LYS A 1037 34.47 -10.02 -17.92
N LYS A 1038 33.36 -9.97 -17.18
CA LYS A 1038 32.12 -10.72 -17.47
C LYS A 1038 31.13 -9.91 -18.32
N LEU A 1039 31.06 -8.61 -18.04
CA LEU A 1039 30.09 -7.67 -18.57
C LEU A 1039 30.82 -6.53 -19.26
N ARG A 1040 30.65 -6.46 -20.56
CA ARG A 1040 31.38 -5.51 -21.40
C ARG A 1040 31.03 -4.06 -21.11
N GLN A 1041 29.77 -3.79 -20.80
CA GLN A 1041 29.29 -2.47 -20.40
C GLN A 1041 29.94 -1.95 -19.12
N ALA A 1042 30.25 -2.83 -18.16
CA ALA A 1042 30.95 -2.45 -16.93
C ALA A 1042 32.40 -2.00 -17.25
N GLY A 1043 33.08 -2.73 -18.15
CA GLY A 1043 34.39 -2.35 -18.64
C GLY A 1043 34.39 -1.03 -19.41
N LYS A 1044 33.44 -0.83 -20.33
CA LYS A 1044 33.29 0.44 -21.08
C LYS A 1044 33.06 1.62 -20.14
N LEU A 1045 32.13 1.48 -19.19
CA LEU A 1045 31.81 2.54 -18.25
C LEU A 1045 33.01 2.88 -17.35
N LEU A 1046 33.76 1.87 -16.87
CA LEU A 1046 35.00 2.10 -16.12
C LEU A 1046 36.05 2.83 -16.98
N ASN A 1047 36.23 2.42 -18.24
CA ASN A 1047 37.15 3.09 -19.16
C ASN A 1047 36.77 4.57 -19.35
N ASN A 1048 35.49 4.84 -19.61
CA ASN A 1048 34.97 6.19 -19.79
C ASN A 1048 35.15 7.04 -18.51
N ILE A 1049 34.94 6.47 -17.32
CA ILE A 1049 35.19 7.16 -16.03
C ILE A 1049 36.66 7.56 -15.91
N LEU A 1050 37.59 6.66 -16.23
CA LEU A 1050 39.03 6.94 -16.09
C LEU A 1050 39.55 7.91 -17.15
N ALA A 1051 39.00 7.84 -18.37
CA ALA A 1051 39.36 8.73 -19.48
C ALA A 1051 38.71 10.12 -19.38
N TYR A 1052 37.69 10.27 -18.53
CA TYR A 1052 36.92 11.50 -18.43
C TYR A 1052 37.77 12.68 -17.94
N LYS A 1053 37.69 13.78 -18.70
CA LYS A 1053 38.23 15.09 -18.33
C LYS A 1053 37.04 16.02 -18.14
N HIS A 1054 37.01 16.69 -17.00
CA HIS A 1054 35.88 17.53 -16.63
C HIS A 1054 35.87 18.82 -17.45
N LEU A 1055 34.69 19.22 -17.91
CA LEU A 1055 34.52 20.49 -18.64
C LEU A 1055 34.72 21.71 -17.70
N PRO A 1056 35.24 22.85 -18.19
CA PRO A 1056 35.40 24.05 -17.38
C PRO A 1056 34.05 24.58 -16.85
N MET A 1057 33.98 24.93 -15.57
CA MET A 1057 32.77 25.46 -14.94
C MET A 1057 32.67 26.97 -15.21
N GLN A 1058 31.66 27.43 -15.95
CA GLN A 1058 31.36 28.86 -16.15
C GLN A 1058 30.21 29.30 -15.23
N ASN A 1059 30.33 29.14 -13.91
CA ASN A 1059 29.22 29.39 -12.98
C ASN A 1059 29.29 30.75 -12.28
N SER A 1060 29.35 31.82 -13.06
CA SER A 1060 29.15 33.18 -12.55
C SER A 1060 27.74 33.65 -12.95
N ALA A 1061 26.87 33.80 -11.96
CA ALA A 1061 25.56 34.42 -12.10
C ALA A 1061 25.48 35.66 -11.19
N GLU A 1062 24.97 36.77 -11.71
CA GLU A 1062 24.61 37.94 -10.89
C GLU A 1062 23.15 37.82 -10.47
N ILE A 1063 22.83 38.10 -9.20
CA ILE A 1063 21.45 38.08 -8.70
C ILE A 1063 20.99 39.52 -8.45
N LEU A 1064 19.90 39.90 -9.10
CA LEU A 1064 19.23 41.18 -9.00
C LEU A 1064 17.92 40.98 -8.22
N GLY A 1065 17.93 41.42 -6.96
CA GLY A 1065 16.87 41.18 -5.97
C GLY A 1065 17.26 40.13 -4.90
N GLY A 1066 16.53 40.13 -3.79
CA GLY A 1066 16.72 39.30 -2.60
C GLY A 1066 17.51 39.98 -1.47
N ASN A 1067 16.90 40.15 -0.30
CA ASN A 1067 17.60 40.09 1.00
C ASN A 1067 17.57 38.64 1.56
N ASP A 1068 17.15 37.67 0.73
CA ASP A 1068 16.94 36.30 1.16
C ASP A 1068 18.30 35.62 1.36
N ASP A 1069 18.63 35.41 2.63
CA ASP A 1069 19.72 34.56 3.07
C ASP A 1069 19.71 33.20 2.35
N ASP A 1070 18.57 32.74 1.82
CA ASP A 1070 18.43 31.49 1.05
C ASP A 1070 19.32 31.41 -0.19
N PHE A 1071 19.50 32.50 -0.95
CA PHE A 1071 20.40 32.50 -2.12
C PHE A 1071 21.85 32.80 -1.74
N ALA A 1072 22.05 33.52 -0.64
CA ALA A 1072 23.35 33.90 -0.11
C ALA A 1072 24.07 32.78 0.67
N SER A 1073 23.31 31.85 1.27
CA SER A 1073 23.82 30.77 2.15
C SER A 1073 24.02 29.41 1.46
N HIS A 1074 23.57 29.23 0.21
CA HIS A 1074 23.53 27.92 -0.46
C HIS A 1074 24.41 27.79 -1.72
N ASP A 1075 25.62 28.36 -1.73
CA ASP A 1075 26.66 28.14 -2.78
C ASP A 1075 26.28 28.55 -4.22
N LEU A 1076 25.32 29.48 -4.42
CA LEU A 1076 25.10 30.14 -5.73
C LEU A 1076 26.06 31.32 -5.97
N ARG A 1077 26.84 31.71 -4.95
CA ARG A 1077 27.96 32.63 -5.14
C ARG A 1077 29.02 31.93 -5.98
N PRO A 1078 29.71 32.66 -6.87
CA PRO A 1078 30.67 32.05 -7.76
C PRO A 1078 31.75 31.33 -6.92
N MET A 1079 31.95 30.04 -7.18
CA MET A 1079 33.24 29.38 -6.92
C MET A 1079 34.26 29.90 -7.93
N THR A 1080 34.46 31.22 -7.97
CA THR A 1080 35.49 31.86 -8.79
C THR A 1080 36.76 31.99 -7.97
N THR A 1081 37.70 31.10 -8.19
CA THR A 1081 39.10 31.50 -8.18
C THR A 1081 39.40 32.14 -9.54
N GLY A 1082 38.89 33.35 -9.79
CA GLY A 1082 39.19 34.12 -11.01
C GLY A 1082 38.15 35.19 -11.38
N ASN A 1083 38.62 36.43 -11.62
CA ASN A 1083 37.85 37.59 -12.08
C ASN A 1083 37.26 37.42 -13.50
N LYS A 1084 36.37 36.44 -13.73
CA LYS A 1084 35.58 36.36 -14.97
C LYS A 1084 34.17 36.93 -14.73
N PRO A 1085 33.65 37.80 -15.63
CA PRO A 1085 32.31 38.35 -15.50
C PRO A 1085 31.23 37.25 -15.56
N ALA A 1086 30.09 37.50 -14.93
CA ALA A 1086 28.93 36.60 -14.95
C ALA A 1086 28.25 36.60 -16.33
N ASN A 1087 28.00 35.40 -16.89
CA ASN A 1087 27.28 35.24 -18.15
C ASN A 1087 25.76 35.17 -17.95
N THR A 1088 25.30 35.00 -16.70
CA THR A 1088 23.89 34.83 -16.35
C THR A 1088 23.42 35.88 -15.33
N LEU A 1089 22.25 36.48 -15.54
CA LEU A 1089 21.54 37.34 -14.60
C LEU A 1089 20.31 36.60 -14.05
N ILE A 1090 20.12 36.60 -12.73
CA ILE A 1090 18.91 36.11 -12.07
C ILE A 1090 18.16 37.31 -11.51
N VAL A 1091 16.91 37.51 -11.88
CA VAL A 1091 16.05 38.58 -11.37
C VAL A 1091 14.96 37.95 -10.49
N THR A 1092 14.92 38.27 -9.20
CA THR A 1092 13.91 37.72 -8.27
C THR A 1092 12.66 38.59 -8.21
N GLY A 1093 11.55 38.05 -7.67
CA GLY A 1093 10.27 38.76 -7.58
C GLY A 1093 10.33 40.09 -6.80
N ASP A 1094 11.18 40.17 -5.77
CA ASP A 1094 11.39 41.37 -4.97
C ASP A 1094 12.27 42.44 -5.67
N ALA A 1095 13.03 42.07 -6.71
CA ALA A 1095 13.76 43.02 -7.54
C ALA A 1095 12.80 44.07 -8.11
N PHE A 1096 11.60 43.65 -8.50
CA PHE A 1096 10.53 44.50 -9.03
C PHE A 1096 9.88 45.43 -7.99
N GLN A 1097 10.21 45.27 -6.71
CA GLN A 1097 9.80 46.19 -5.64
C GLN A 1097 10.86 47.27 -5.37
N LYS A 1098 12.13 46.94 -5.64
CA LYS A 1098 13.29 47.79 -5.32
C LYS A 1098 13.82 48.57 -6.54
N TRP A 1099 13.65 48.04 -7.76
CA TRP A 1099 14.25 48.56 -8.99
C TRP A 1099 13.19 48.78 -10.07
N SER A 1100 13.36 49.82 -10.89
CA SER A 1100 12.45 50.09 -12.01
C SER A 1100 12.62 49.06 -13.12
N LEU A 1101 11.58 48.91 -13.96
CA LEU A 1101 11.61 48.02 -15.12
C LEU A 1101 12.78 48.37 -16.07
N GLU A 1102 12.98 49.66 -16.33
CA GLU A 1102 14.07 50.17 -17.17
C GLU A 1102 15.44 49.77 -16.64
N HIS A 1103 15.64 49.86 -15.31
CA HIS A 1103 16.88 49.44 -14.70
C HIS A 1103 17.14 47.95 -14.89
N ILE A 1104 16.13 47.11 -14.65
CA ILE A 1104 16.25 45.65 -14.80
C ILE A 1104 16.58 45.28 -16.25
N VAL A 1105 15.96 45.94 -17.23
CA VAL A 1105 16.22 45.72 -18.66
C VAL A 1105 17.65 46.15 -19.02
N GLN A 1106 18.07 47.35 -18.62
CA GLN A 1106 19.42 47.85 -18.86
C GLN A 1106 20.48 46.92 -18.24
N LYS A 1107 20.23 46.43 -17.02
CA LYS A 1107 21.12 45.49 -16.34
C LYS A 1107 21.21 44.16 -17.11
N ALA A 1108 20.09 43.67 -17.63
CA ALA A 1108 20.02 42.42 -18.36
C ALA A 1108 20.76 42.43 -19.71
N GLU A 1109 20.92 43.59 -20.36
CA GLU A 1109 21.66 43.73 -21.64
C GLU A 1109 23.11 43.24 -21.56
N GLY A 1110 23.73 43.31 -20.37
CA GLY A 1110 25.09 42.82 -20.14
C GLY A 1110 25.23 41.30 -20.02
N PHE A 1111 24.15 40.52 -20.11
CA PHE A 1111 24.14 39.08 -19.83
C PHE A 1111 23.59 38.24 -20.98
N LYS A 1112 24.29 37.14 -21.26
CA LYS A 1112 23.90 36.13 -22.25
C LYS A 1112 22.65 35.36 -21.82
N ASN A 1113 22.55 35.04 -20.53
CA ASN A 1113 21.41 34.34 -19.96
C ASN A 1113 20.69 35.23 -18.95
N VAL A 1114 19.37 35.30 -18.97
CA VAL A 1114 18.57 36.08 -18.01
C VAL A 1114 17.45 35.20 -17.49
N ILE A 1115 17.37 34.98 -16.18
CA ILE A 1115 16.34 34.16 -15.53
C ILE A 1115 15.52 35.05 -14.60
N VAL A 1116 14.22 35.16 -14.83
CA VAL A 1116 13.32 36.01 -14.08
C VAL A 1116 12.33 35.15 -13.27
N PHE A 1117 12.36 35.28 -11.95
CA PHE A 1117 11.49 34.56 -11.02
C PHE A 1117 10.31 35.38 -10.57
N ASN A 1118 9.15 34.73 -10.57
CA ASN A 1118 7.88 35.25 -10.05
C ASN A 1118 7.65 36.72 -10.46
N PRO A 1119 7.80 37.07 -11.76
CA PRO A 1119 7.60 38.44 -12.20
C PRO A 1119 6.16 38.84 -11.93
N ARG A 1120 5.94 40.06 -11.43
CA ARG A 1120 4.57 40.55 -11.21
C ARG A 1120 3.79 40.48 -12.54
N GLN A 1121 2.59 39.89 -12.51
CA GLN A 1121 1.85 39.57 -13.74
C GLN A 1121 1.53 40.81 -14.61
N ASP A 1122 1.39 41.99 -13.99
CA ASP A 1122 1.19 43.27 -14.66
C ASP A 1122 2.46 43.81 -15.36
N ILE A 1123 3.64 43.36 -14.95
CA ILE A 1123 4.94 43.76 -15.49
C ILE A 1123 5.46 42.76 -16.52
N LEU A 1124 5.14 41.48 -16.37
CA LEU A 1124 5.66 40.39 -17.20
C LEU A 1124 5.55 40.66 -18.72
N PRO A 1125 4.40 41.08 -19.29
CA PRO A 1125 4.34 41.39 -20.73
C PRO A 1125 5.24 42.56 -21.14
N LYS A 1126 5.40 43.56 -20.29
CA LYS A 1126 6.25 44.74 -20.56
C LYS A 1126 7.73 44.37 -20.51
N LEU A 1127 8.11 43.56 -19.52
CA LEU A 1127 9.47 43.03 -19.36
C LEU A 1127 9.84 42.07 -20.50
N ALA A 1128 8.95 41.15 -20.85
CA ALA A 1128 9.11 40.25 -21.98
C ALA A 1128 9.36 41.05 -23.28
N LYS A 1129 8.50 42.03 -23.57
CA LYS A 1129 8.65 42.92 -24.72
C LYS A 1129 9.97 43.68 -24.71
N ALA A 1130 10.38 44.21 -23.56
CA ALA A 1130 11.61 44.98 -23.44
C ALA A 1130 12.88 44.13 -23.57
N LEU A 1131 12.86 42.89 -23.07
CA LEU A 1131 14.03 42.00 -23.10
C LEU A 1131 14.19 41.23 -24.42
N THR A 1132 13.08 40.95 -25.11
CA THR A 1132 13.06 40.03 -26.27
C THR A 1132 12.53 40.65 -27.55
N GLY A 1133 12.00 41.88 -27.51
CA GLY A 1133 11.33 42.54 -28.64
C GLY A 1133 9.92 42.01 -28.95
N SER A 1134 9.47 40.95 -28.28
CA SER A 1134 8.16 40.32 -28.49
C SER A 1134 7.53 39.90 -27.16
N VAL A 1135 6.25 39.50 -27.20
CA VAL A 1135 5.51 38.96 -26.05
C VAL A 1135 5.03 37.57 -26.45
N PRO A 1136 5.05 36.56 -25.56
CA PRO A 1136 4.54 35.24 -25.91
C PRO A 1136 3.04 35.32 -26.25
N ASP A 1137 2.63 34.73 -27.39
CA ASP A 1137 1.29 34.90 -27.98
C ASP A 1137 0.13 34.37 -27.12
N ILE A 1138 0.38 33.50 -26.12
CA ILE A 1138 -0.68 32.93 -25.27
C ILE A 1138 -0.19 32.70 -23.84
N MET A 1139 -0.80 33.36 -22.84
CA MET A 1139 -0.89 32.84 -21.46
C MET A 1139 -2.34 32.44 -21.19
N PRO A 1140 -2.80 31.22 -21.58
CA PRO A 1140 -4.18 30.83 -21.38
C PRO A 1140 -4.41 30.33 -19.95
N THR A 1141 -5.62 30.52 -19.42
CA THR A 1141 -6.09 29.82 -18.21
C THR A 1141 -6.29 28.34 -18.55
N PRO A 1142 -5.78 27.38 -17.76
CA PRO A 1142 -5.57 26.00 -18.24
C PRO A 1142 -6.85 25.15 -18.31
N PRO A 1143 -7.01 24.28 -19.33
CA PRO A 1143 -7.72 23.01 -19.20
C PRO A 1143 -6.85 22.00 -18.41
N LYS A 1144 -7.49 21.07 -17.70
CA LYS A 1144 -6.81 20.00 -16.94
C LYS A 1144 -6.14 18.98 -17.89
N GLY A 1145 -4.81 18.89 -17.79
CA GLY A 1145 -4.03 17.68 -18.04
C GLY A 1145 -3.59 17.39 -19.48
N GLN A 1146 -2.28 17.44 -19.74
CA GLN A 1146 -1.44 16.31 -20.22
C GLN A 1146 0.05 16.73 -20.27
N LEU A 1147 0.96 15.88 -19.75
CA LEU A 1147 2.41 16.13 -19.61
C LEU A 1147 3.23 15.15 -20.48
N TYR A 1148 4.17 15.67 -21.27
CA TYR A 1148 5.23 14.91 -21.96
C TYR A 1148 6.57 15.62 -21.76
N PHE A 1149 7.67 14.90 -21.54
CA PHE A 1149 9.04 15.38 -21.75
C PHE A 1149 9.48 14.98 -23.16
N THR A 1150 10.03 15.90 -23.95
CA THR A 1150 10.65 15.63 -25.26
C THR A 1150 12.16 15.83 -25.17
N ASP A 1151 12.93 14.91 -25.75
CA ASP A 1151 14.40 14.86 -25.63
C ASP A 1151 15.15 15.99 -26.40
N ASP A 1152 16.42 16.13 -26.01
CA ASP A 1152 17.62 16.74 -26.64
C ASP A 1152 18.01 18.22 -26.42
N GLN A 1153 17.16 19.15 -25.95
CA GLN A 1153 17.60 20.53 -25.61
C GLN A 1153 16.97 21.12 -24.34
N ASP A 1154 16.80 20.31 -23.30
CA ASP A 1154 16.09 20.75 -22.08
C ASP A 1154 17.02 21.35 -21.01
N ILE A 1155 16.73 22.58 -20.56
CA ILE A 1155 17.37 23.23 -19.41
C ILE A 1155 17.12 22.46 -18.09
N TYR A 1156 16.14 21.54 -18.07
CA TYR A 1156 15.83 20.67 -16.93
C TYR A 1156 16.56 19.31 -17.00
N LYS A 1157 17.52 19.14 -17.91
CA LYS A 1157 18.33 17.91 -18.01
C LYS A 1157 18.96 17.52 -16.67
N GLY A 1158 18.83 16.24 -16.30
CA GLY A 1158 19.35 15.71 -15.04
C GLY A 1158 18.48 16.01 -13.81
N ILE A 1159 17.30 16.61 -13.99
CA ILE A 1159 16.29 16.83 -12.94
C ILE A 1159 15.17 15.79 -13.12
N THR A 1160 14.72 15.16 -12.03
CA THR A 1160 13.62 14.19 -12.07
C THR A 1160 12.27 14.84 -11.76
N THR A 1161 11.17 14.21 -12.18
CA THR A 1161 9.81 14.55 -11.69
C THR A 1161 9.74 14.52 -10.16
N ALA A 1162 10.54 13.69 -9.50
CA ALA A 1162 10.59 13.63 -8.04
C ALA A 1162 11.37 14.79 -7.39
N ASP A 1163 12.40 15.30 -8.04
CA ASP A 1163 13.18 16.45 -7.57
C ASP A 1163 12.33 17.73 -7.61
N LEU A 1164 11.37 17.78 -8.55
CA LEU A 1164 10.40 18.84 -8.71
C LEU A 1164 9.19 18.77 -7.75
N GLN A 1165 9.08 17.75 -6.86
CA GLN A 1165 7.94 17.56 -5.95
C GLN A 1165 7.80 18.68 -4.89
N TRP A 1166 7.32 19.83 -5.34
CA TRP A 1166 6.65 20.87 -4.56
C TRP A 1166 5.28 20.34 -4.15
N GLY A 1167 4.70 20.83 -3.06
CA GLY A 1167 3.48 20.26 -2.46
C GLY A 1167 2.20 20.34 -3.30
N SER A 1168 2.26 20.63 -4.61
CA SER A 1168 1.10 20.86 -5.47
C SER A 1168 1.24 20.26 -6.88
N THR A 1169 0.08 20.03 -7.49
CA THR A 1169 -0.24 19.20 -8.68
C THR A 1169 0.27 19.72 -10.04
N TYR A 1170 1.44 20.35 -10.13
CA TYR A 1170 1.90 20.92 -11.42
C TYR A 1170 3.41 20.74 -11.63
N SER A 1171 3.78 19.99 -12.66
CA SER A 1171 5.12 20.01 -13.26
C SER A 1171 5.03 20.64 -14.65
N PRO A 1172 5.82 21.68 -14.98
CA PRO A 1172 5.83 22.24 -16.34
C PRO A 1172 6.74 21.41 -17.26
N THR A 1173 6.32 21.20 -18.51
CA THR A 1173 7.25 20.86 -19.61
C THR A 1173 7.33 22.01 -20.61
N PHE A 1174 8.48 22.15 -21.27
CA PHE A 1174 8.71 23.08 -22.36
C PHE A 1174 9.14 22.30 -23.60
N THR A 1175 8.65 22.70 -24.77
CA THR A 1175 9.09 22.14 -26.05
C THR A 1175 9.60 23.29 -26.92
N PHE A 1176 10.82 23.17 -27.43
CA PHE A 1176 11.43 24.18 -28.28
C PHE A 1176 11.16 23.86 -29.76
N ILE A 1177 10.56 24.81 -30.48
CA ILE A 1177 10.25 24.69 -31.91
C ILE A 1177 11.22 25.63 -32.66
N THR A 1178 12.51 25.28 -32.72
CA THR A 1178 13.54 25.99 -33.52
C THR A 1178 13.80 27.48 -33.17
N GLY A 1179 14.79 28.11 -33.84
CA GLY A 1179 15.44 29.36 -33.42
C GLY A 1179 14.62 30.65 -33.60
N ASN A 1180 14.80 31.59 -32.66
CA ASN A 1180 14.12 32.90 -32.52
C ASN A 1180 12.60 32.85 -32.24
N GLU A 1181 12.13 31.95 -31.37
CA GLU A 1181 10.72 31.90 -30.95
C GLU A 1181 10.54 31.71 -29.43
N TRP A 1182 9.36 32.08 -28.92
CA TRP A 1182 8.93 31.80 -27.55
C TRP A 1182 8.49 30.34 -27.41
N ALA A 1183 8.98 29.65 -26.38
CA ALA A 1183 8.49 28.36 -25.93
C ALA A 1183 7.74 28.54 -24.60
N SER A 1184 6.42 28.37 -24.59
CA SER A 1184 5.62 28.36 -23.37
C SER A 1184 5.48 26.95 -22.82
N SER A 1185 5.34 26.81 -21.50
CA SER A 1185 5.06 25.51 -20.92
C SER A 1185 3.71 24.96 -21.42
N ILE A 1186 3.69 23.74 -21.94
CA ILE A 1186 2.51 23.14 -22.60
C ILE A 1186 1.34 22.90 -21.62
N ASN A 1187 1.60 22.97 -20.31
CA ASN A 1187 0.68 22.47 -19.30
C ASN A 1187 0.55 23.39 -18.07
N GLY A 1188 0.15 24.66 -18.29
CA GLY A 1188 -0.27 25.54 -17.19
C GLY A 1188 0.04 27.01 -17.34
N GLY A 1189 0.69 27.46 -18.42
CA GLY A 1189 0.81 28.88 -18.76
C GLY A 1189 1.52 29.76 -17.71
N ARG A 1190 2.24 29.17 -16.76
CA ARG A 1190 3.00 29.94 -15.77
C ARG A 1190 4.37 30.29 -16.31
N ASP A 1191 5.10 29.34 -16.88
CA ASP A 1191 6.47 29.58 -17.29
C ASP A 1191 6.60 29.78 -18.80
N ALA A 1192 7.54 30.65 -19.21
CA ALA A 1192 7.84 30.97 -20.60
C ALA A 1192 9.34 31.09 -20.81
N ILE A 1193 9.88 30.43 -21.83
CA ILE A 1193 11.28 30.51 -22.22
C ILE A 1193 11.35 31.17 -23.59
N TRP A 1194 12.20 32.18 -23.71
CA TRP A 1194 12.57 32.80 -24.97
C TRP A 1194 14.02 32.45 -25.30
N LYS A 1195 14.27 31.97 -26.52
CA LYS A 1195 15.61 31.57 -26.98
C LYS A 1195 15.92 32.21 -28.33
N SER A 1196 17.08 32.85 -28.44
CA SER A 1196 17.72 33.22 -29.70
C SER A 1196 19.04 32.47 -29.88
N SER A 1197 19.71 32.64 -31.03
CA SER A 1197 21.05 32.09 -31.29
C SER A 1197 22.10 32.52 -30.27
N ASP A 1198 21.95 33.73 -29.71
CA ASP A 1198 22.98 34.38 -28.91
C ASP A 1198 22.55 34.68 -27.47
N ARG A 1199 21.27 34.47 -27.11
CA ARG A 1199 20.72 34.86 -25.80
C ARG A 1199 19.60 33.93 -25.34
N HIS A 1200 19.59 33.63 -24.03
CA HIS A 1200 18.53 32.85 -23.38
C HIS A 1200 17.82 33.71 -22.34
N ILE A 1201 16.50 33.81 -22.40
CA ILE A 1201 15.70 34.53 -21.41
C ILE A 1201 14.60 33.61 -20.89
N ILE A 1202 14.61 33.33 -19.59
CA ILE A 1202 13.74 32.36 -18.94
C ILE A 1202 12.87 33.10 -17.95
N PHE A 1203 11.54 33.02 -18.09
CA PHE A 1203 10.57 33.53 -17.13
C PHE A 1203 9.94 32.34 -16.39
N LEU A 1204 10.18 32.27 -15.08
CA LEU A 1204 9.63 31.24 -14.20
C LEU A 1204 8.59 31.91 -13.28
N ASN A 1205 7.31 31.73 -13.60
CA ASN A 1205 6.16 32.21 -12.81
C ASN A 1205 5.68 31.13 -11.84
N LEU A 1206 6.64 30.42 -11.28
CA LEU A 1206 6.43 29.46 -10.22
C LEU A 1206 6.31 30.28 -8.92
N PRO A 1207 5.32 30.02 -8.04
CA PRO A 1207 5.27 30.60 -6.70
C PRO A 1207 6.38 29.98 -5.84
N PHE A 1208 7.63 30.29 -6.22
CA PHE A 1208 8.88 29.81 -5.65
C PHE A 1208 9.09 30.28 -4.21
N ASP A 1209 8.21 31.18 -3.74
CA ASP A 1209 8.26 31.84 -2.44
C ASP A 1209 7.10 31.40 -1.52
N ARG A 1210 6.09 30.65 -2.02
CA ARG A 1210 4.92 30.21 -1.22
C ARG A 1210 4.78 28.70 -1.06
N ASP A 1211 5.24 27.89 -2.01
CA ASP A 1211 4.88 26.45 -2.08
C ASP A 1211 6.05 25.46 -1.95
N VAL A 1212 7.29 25.95 -1.78
CA VAL A 1212 8.48 25.11 -1.56
C VAL A 1212 8.93 25.22 -0.09
N PRO A 1213 8.56 24.27 0.80
CA PRO A 1213 8.92 24.33 2.21
C PRO A 1213 10.42 24.09 2.50
N ASN A 1214 11.28 24.03 1.47
CA ASN A 1214 12.70 23.69 1.60
C ASN A 1214 13.60 24.58 0.71
N PRO A 1215 14.26 25.61 1.28
CA PRO A 1215 15.19 26.50 0.60
C PRO A 1215 16.35 25.81 -0.12
N SER A 1216 16.86 24.70 0.43
CA SER A 1216 17.99 23.99 -0.15
C SER A 1216 17.61 23.28 -1.46
N LYS A 1217 16.40 22.70 -1.56
CA LYS A 1217 15.89 22.15 -2.83
C LYS A 1217 15.80 23.22 -3.92
N LYS A 1218 15.41 24.44 -3.54
CA LYS A 1218 15.35 25.63 -4.40
C LYS A 1218 16.74 26.01 -4.92
N ALA A 1219 17.75 26.06 -4.07
CA ALA A 1219 19.13 26.33 -4.48
C ALA A 1219 19.72 25.22 -5.40
N TRP A 1220 19.44 23.95 -5.12
CA TRP A 1220 19.87 22.82 -5.96
C TRP A 1220 19.32 22.91 -7.39
N PHE A 1221 18.00 23.13 -7.52
CA PHE A 1221 17.34 23.27 -8.81
C PHE A 1221 17.96 24.43 -9.63
N MET A 1222 18.21 25.55 -8.98
CA MET A 1222 18.83 26.72 -9.60
C MET A 1222 20.23 26.46 -10.11
N ALA A 1223 21.08 25.88 -9.28
CA ALA A 1223 22.43 25.54 -9.68
C ALA A 1223 22.44 24.55 -10.85
N ARG A 1224 21.45 23.63 -10.91
CA ARG A 1224 21.34 22.69 -12.02
C ARG A 1224 20.94 23.37 -13.33
N ILE A 1225 19.96 24.29 -13.30
CA ILE A 1225 19.60 25.08 -14.48
C ILE A 1225 20.80 25.90 -14.97
N LEU A 1226 21.53 26.55 -14.06
CA LEU A 1226 22.72 27.33 -14.39
C LEU A 1226 23.79 26.46 -15.05
N ASN A 1227 24.05 25.26 -14.50
CA ASN A 1227 24.96 24.30 -15.11
C ASN A 1227 24.54 23.94 -16.54
N ASN A 1228 23.25 23.66 -16.77
CA ASN A 1228 22.75 23.28 -18.10
C ASN A 1228 22.85 24.43 -19.11
N LEU A 1229 22.61 25.68 -18.70
CA LEU A 1229 22.72 26.86 -19.56
C LEU A 1229 24.18 27.21 -19.89
N ASN A 1230 25.09 27.03 -18.95
CA ASN A 1230 26.50 27.38 -19.10
C ASN A 1230 27.32 26.28 -19.80
N CYS A 1231 26.82 25.04 -19.86
CA CYS A 1231 27.45 23.95 -20.61
C CYS A 1231 27.11 23.96 -22.12
N GLN A 1232 26.20 24.81 -22.59
CA GLN A 1232 25.91 24.98 -24.03
C GLN A 1232 26.92 25.94 -24.68
N VAL A 1233 28.16 25.50 -24.93
CA VAL A 1233 29.09 26.22 -25.82
C VAL A 1233 29.94 25.25 -26.64
N GLU A 1234 30.01 25.57 -27.94
CA GLU A 1234 30.78 25.04 -29.08
C GLU A 1234 30.35 23.69 -29.72
N GLU A 1235 29.49 23.80 -30.74
CA GLU A 1235 29.21 22.80 -31.80
C GLU A 1235 30.45 22.35 -32.62
N ASN A 1236 31.67 22.75 -32.25
CA ASN A 1236 32.88 22.56 -33.06
C ASN A 1236 34.07 21.97 -32.29
N GLN A 1237 33.87 20.93 -31.49
CA GLN A 1237 34.99 20.06 -31.06
C GLN A 1237 34.71 18.62 -31.51
N PRO A 1238 35.68 17.96 -32.18
CA PRO A 1238 35.49 16.71 -32.93
C PRO A 1238 35.21 15.48 -32.07
#